data_AF-A0A1K2FJQ8-F1
#
_entry.id   AF-A0A1K2FJQ8-F1
#
_cell.length_a   1.000
_cell.length_b   1.000
_cell.length_c   1.000
_cell.angle_alpha   90.00
_cell.angle_beta   90.00
_cell.angle_gamma   90.00
#
_symmetry.space_group_name_H-M   'P 1'
#
loop_
_entity.id
_entity.type
_entity.pdbx_description
1 polymer ?
#
loop_
_entity_poly.entity_id
_entity_poly.type
_entity_poly.pdbx_seq_one_letter_code
_entity_poly.pdbx_strand_id
1 'polypeptide(L)'
;MGEEEETGGVQALRAWAAAAIERAKALQPTPDTVARHTRAHDESVTELDALSRLLDHDPALRSSVTVWLGGVLTLRHVVGGGTPEDRERAYGLLRDARDPATRTGADASAEDRRWAALFLLTHKMPLQEMAGGLAPEPDATAVFDMIREKGLAGMAAEAAEMRELLTEAVELPLHPEFLRHLRKALELQTSPSADGLFDLYADLIPEDTPGAGYMRQRMADMLAAMTGGAGPGTGTKTGTGATTGFDAGTQSGADNGPRSGPRSNGATAGAKSGPGTGARSGAQSGPETSPKSSPGTGPEAAPRTGPDSSPGTGSPAEDARSSTAGTDAAGRAVPRTADEFRRLLVALQAANTTSLDFTNHVGGGDPAALDEQLRRLRGALDGMPEGVADTDALEALMALLLNASDGAGGTLQDTALGFANLKKGVDYLRRKSQTSIPMAENLAVGAEVMSLMGDFRTAGQDDVPRLRELLAKAEDLAGIVPEGHDLHYIGLIARSMGRLMLGRATMDKELLLSGLADFEAGKAAAGESNLPLGVDWLESVVPDADAFRAYLTDDPANLPDREPPPADATAAQLHTAVSRLGIRYSFTKDPEDLEAVITTLERLREHIRQGRAPRVAGDSLWQLAEAYRARWQQGRDDSDAQAATDTANEALATIAADVLLQHGAEDRLTTARNGASLGIRAALWAAAHNRVDDAVAALELGRALVLKAAATSRAVPELLEDRGHHDLAAAWRESGADDSTELPAELPSTLRRRALEALGYRQRGGLLGTPTLRELADGVGDAGADALIYLVPGDGGEAPGMLLVVGPEVGIGVGPLPILSEQSSAPLERYMDAVAARAEAHGDERAEAAWEEALSELCHWAHLVFVHVLAGLEQYLPGDAADRRTPRVVLVPCGRLGIVPWHAARFPERAPFDYLCEALVISYAASGGEFLRTARRAPRHPVSAPALVADPTITLTYAELEVLELRNAFYPGARLYGDFATFPRDSVPTGTPEQLLSLLAQDHSMVHLATHGMAGTRPTESALHLAPAGSDEESGRLTVTRLLDRPQPAGQAAADGPLIVMSACETDLSNRDHDEALTLTTAFVSGGARDVVGSRWRVEDSASSLLMAVFHHHLRAGLSPVDALRAAQLWMLDPDREDPGCLSEQFRGDVRRPDLCRPALWAAFIHQGHPGQGKETV
;
A
#
# COMPACT_ATOMS: atom_id res chain seq x y z
N MET A 1 -47.17 17.29 77.62
CA MET A 1 -45.80 17.66 78.05
C MET A 1 -44.85 16.76 77.28
N GLY A 2 -44.15 17.19 76.23
CA GLY A 2 -44.15 18.44 75.49
C GLY A 2 -43.79 18.12 74.03
N GLU A 3 -44.52 18.72 73.09
CA GLU A 3 -44.11 18.83 71.69
C GLU A 3 -43.13 20.03 71.65
N GLU A 4 -41.85 19.77 71.39
CA GLU A 4 -40.92 20.84 71.01
C GLU A 4 -41.20 21.21 69.56
N GLU A 5 -41.56 22.47 69.31
CA GLU A 5 -41.66 23.06 67.97
C GLU A 5 -40.30 22.92 67.26
N GLU A 6 -40.20 22.00 66.30
CA GLU A 6 -39.02 21.86 65.45
C GLU A 6 -38.79 23.16 64.68
N THR A 7 -37.64 23.80 64.89
CA THR A 7 -37.26 25.02 64.15
C THR A 7 -37.29 24.77 62.64
N GLY A 8 -37.80 25.73 61.86
CA GLY A 8 -37.91 25.61 60.39
C GLY A 8 -36.59 25.27 59.67
N GLY A 9 -35.44 25.50 60.31
CA GLY A 9 -34.12 25.07 59.84
C GLY A 9 -33.91 23.55 59.88
N VAL A 10 -34.43 22.84 60.89
CA VAL A 10 -34.35 21.36 60.99
C VAL A 10 -35.24 20.72 59.92
N GLN A 11 -36.45 21.24 59.71
CA GLN A 11 -37.34 20.75 58.65
C GLN A 11 -36.77 20.99 57.26
N ALA A 12 -36.16 22.15 57.01
CA ALA A 12 -35.48 22.44 55.75
C ALA A 12 -34.27 21.52 55.54
N LEU A 13 -33.49 21.23 56.59
CA LEU A 13 -32.34 20.35 56.52
C LEU A 13 -32.72 18.88 56.28
N ARG A 14 -33.81 18.39 56.88
CA ARG A 14 -34.38 17.07 56.59
C ARG A 14 -34.88 16.95 55.14
N ALA A 15 -35.59 17.98 54.67
CA ALA A 15 -36.06 18.03 53.29
C ALA A 15 -34.89 18.07 52.28
N TRP A 16 -33.83 18.82 52.61
CA TRP A 16 -32.62 18.88 51.81
C TRP A 16 -31.92 17.51 51.74
N ALA A 17 -31.75 16.84 52.89
CA ALA A 17 -31.15 15.51 52.95
C ALA A 17 -31.93 14.46 52.16
N ALA A 18 -33.26 14.45 52.26
CA ALA A 18 -34.11 13.56 51.47
C ALA A 18 -33.96 13.80 49.96
N ALA A 19 -33.93 15.07 49.54
CA ALA A 19 -33.75 15.42 48.12
C ALA A 19 -32.35 15.07 47.58
N ALA A 20 -31.31 15.23 48.41
CA ALA A 20 -29.94 14.86 48.06
C ALA A 20 -29.79 13.33 47.90
N ILE A 21 -30.42 12.55 48.78
CA ILE A 21 -30.46 11.08 48.67
C ILE A 21 -31.15 10.66 47.37
N GLU A 22 -32.30 11.23 47.01
CA GLU A 22 -32.99 10.86 45.76
C GLU A 22 -32.17 11.21 44.50
N ARG A 23 -31.42 12.32 44.51
CA ARG A 23 -30.46 12.64 43.44
C ARG A 23 -29.34 11.60 43.36
N ALA A 24 -28.82 11.15 44.50
CA ALA A 24 -27.81 10.11 44.55
C ALA A 24 -28.33 8.75 44.05
N LYS A 25 -29.60 8.39 44.33
CA LYS A 25 -30.26 7.20 43.77
C LYS A 25 -30.32 7.24 42.24
N ALA A 26 -30.61 8.42 41.67
CA ALA A 26 -30.72 8.60 40.23
C ALA A 26 -29.39 8.46 39.46
N LEU A 27 -28.25 8.42 40.16
CA LEU A 27 -26.93 8.17 39.54
C LEU A 27 -26.65 6.69 39.26
N GLN A 28 -27.54 5.78 39.65
CA GLN A 28 -27.37 4.36 39.37
C GLN A 28 -27.48 4.07 37.86
N PRO A 29 -26.56 3.28 37.29
CA PRO A 29 -26.60 2.95 35.87
C PRO A 29 -27.80 2.08 35.53
N THR A 30 -28.43 2.38 34.39
CA THR A 30 -29.46 1.51 33.78
C THR A 30 -28.84 0.56 32.74
N PRO A 31 -29.44 -0.63 32.48
CA PRO A 31 -28.88 -1.63 31.57
C PRO A 31 -28.58 -1.12 30.15
N ASP A 32 -29.35 -0.14 29.66
CA ASP A 32 -29.28 0.37 28.29
C ASP A 32 -28.33 1.58 28.13
N THR A 33 -27.60 1.98 29.18
CA THR A 33 -26.78 3.21 29.18
C THR A 33 -25.34 2.93 29.55
N VAL A 34 -24.41 3.31 28.67
CA VAL A 34 -22.98 3.33 28.97
C VAL A 34 -22.69 4.35 30.08
N ALA A 35 -22.40 3.85 31.28
CA ALA A 35 -22.09 4.70 32.43
C ALA A 35 -20.80 5.50 32.21
N ARG A 36 -20.86 6.84 32.34
CA ARG A 36 -19.70 7.75 32.28
C ARG A 36 -19.69 8.65 33.51
N HIS A 37 -18.49 9.05 33.94
CA HIS A 37 -18.36 10.09 34.97
C HIS A 37 -19.04 11.38 34.50
N THR A 38 -19.82 11.98 35.39
CA THR A 38 -20.49 13.26 35.14
C THR A 38 -20.32 14.16 36.34
N ARG A 39 -20.43 15.46 36.10
CA ARG A 39 -20.41 16.50 37.14
C ARG A 39 -21.42 16.25 38.27
N ALA A 40 -22.53 15.56 38.00
CA ALA A 40 -23.54 15.21 38.99
C ALA A 40 -23.00 14.26 40.09
N HIS A 41 -22.00 13.43 39.79
CA HIS A 41 -21.33 12.59 40.77
C HIS A 41 -20.54 13.44 41.77
N ASP A 42 -19.76 14.40 41.29
CA ASP A 42 -18.92 15.27 42.13
C ASP A 42 -19.77 16.20 43.01
N GLU A 43 -20.86 16.72 42.43
CA GLU A 43 -21.84 17.55 43.16
C GLU A 43 -22.55 16.76 44.25
N SER A 44 -22.94 15.51 43.97
CA SER A 44 -23.61 14.63 44.95
C SER A 44 -22.67 14.22 46.09
N VAL A 45 -21.39 13.94 45.81
CA VAL A 45 -20.38 13.68 46.86
C VAL A 45 -20.22 14.89 47.77
N THR A 46 -20.07 16.08 47.19
CA THR A 46 -19.89 17.32 47.95
C THR A 46 -21.12 17.64 48.81
N GLU A 47 -22.31 17.48 48.24
CA GLU A 47 -23.58 17.75 48.91
C GLU A 47 -23.84 16.78 50.08
N LEU A 48 -23.68 15.47 49.86
CA LEU A 48 -23.87 14.46 50.91
C LEU A 48 -22.80 14.56 52.00
N ASP A 49 -21.56 14.91 51.66
CA ASP A 49 -20.49 15.14 52.64
C ASP A 49 -20.82 16.32 53.56
N ALA A 50 -21.33 17.43 53.02
CA ALA A 50 -21.78 18.57 53.82
C ALA A 50 -22.96 18.20 54.73
N LEU A 51 -23.95 17.48 54.21
CA LEU A 51 -25.12 17.01 54.97
C LEU A 51 -24.73 16.06 56.10
N SER A 52 -23.76 15.16 55.88
CA SER A 52 -23.29 14.21 56.91
C SER A 52 -22.79 14.90 58.18
N ARG A 53 -22.26 16.12 58.06
CA ARG A 53 -21.73 16.94 59.17
C ARG A 53 -22.79 17.82 59.85
N LEU A 54 -23.95 18.02 59.21
CA LEU A 54 -25.01 18.91 59.68
C LEU A 54 -26.16 18.15 60.36
N LEU A 55 -26.25 16.84 60.16
CA LEU A 55 -27.36 15.98 60.61
C LEU A 55 -27.14 15.33 62.00
N ASP A 56 -26.32 15.92 62.88
CA ASP A 56 -26.08 15.36 64.22
C ASP A 56 -27.33 15.23 65.11
N HIS A 57 -28.35 16.04 64.82
CA HIS A 57 -29.65 16.05 65.50
C HIS A 57 -30.63 14.98 64.99
N ASP A 58 -30.32 14.32 63.86
CA ASP A 58 -31.13 13.25 63.26
C ASP A 58 -30.23 12.06 62.88
N PRO A 59 -29.91 11.19 63.84
CA PRO A 59 -28.94 10.11 63.64
C PRO A 59 -29.36 9.11 62.56
N ALA A 60 -30.67 8.87 62.40
CA ALA A 60 -31.20 7.97 61.38
C ALA A 60 -30.98 8.55 59.98
N LEU A 61 -31.33 9.82 59.77
CA LEU A 61 -31.14 10.48 58.47
C LEU A 61 -29.66 10.68 58.14
N ARG A 62 -28.83 10.98 59.14
CA ARG A 62 -27.36 11.03 58.99
C ARG A 62 -26.81 9.67 58.56
N SER A 63 -27.34 8.58 59.08
CA SER A 63 -26.96 7.23 58.65
C SER A 63 -27.33 6.98 57.19
N SER A 64 -28.53 7.33 56.75
CA SER A 64 -28.92 7.19 55.34
C SER A 64 -28.05 8.05 54.41
N VAL A 65 -27.74 9.30 54.79
CA VAL A 65 -26.80 10.16 54.05
C VAL A 65 -25.41 9.53 53.97
N THR A 66 -24.97 8.85 55.04
CA THR A 66 -23.67 8.16 55.07
C THR A 66 -23.62 6.97 54.11
N VAL A 67 -24.70 6.17 54.02
CA VAL A 67 -24.81 5.07 53.05
C VAL A 67 -24.74 5.59 51.62
N TRP A 68 -25.51 6.63 51.30
CA TRP A 68 -25.53 7.19 49.95
C TRP A 68 -24.25 7.95 49.59
N LEU A 69 -23.55 8.56 50.55
CA LEU A 69 -22.22 9.12 50.33
C LEU A 69 -21.23 8.02 49.94
N GLY A 70 -21.21 6.91 50.69
CA GLY A 70 -20.40 5.73 50.35
C GLY A 70 -20.79 5.12 49.00
N GLY A 71 -22.07 5.08 48.67
CA GLY A 71 -22.59 4.60 47.38
C GLY A 71 -22.16 5.46 46.19
N VAL A 72 -22.28 6.79 46.28
CA VAL A 72 -21.87 7.69 45.18
C VAL A 72 -20.35 7.69 45.00
N LEU A 73 -19.56 7.61 46.09
CA LEU A 73 -18.10 7.45 45.98
C LEU A 73 -17.74 6.13 45.26
N THR A 74 -18.49 5.07 45.54
CA THR A 74 -18.33 3.77 44.86
C THR A 74 -18.67 3.88 43.37
N LEU A 75 -19.82 4.48 43.03
CA LEU A 75 -20.23 4.69 41.64
C LEU A 75 -19.24 5.57 40.86
N ARG A 76 -18.77 6.67 41.48
CA ARG A 76 -17.79 7.59 40.89
C ARG A 76 -16.46 6.89 40.56
N HIS A 77 -16.01 5.98 41.43
CA HIS A 77 -14.82 5.17 41.17
C HIS A 77 -15.04 4.21 39.99
N VAL A 78 -16.16 3.49 39.97
CA VAL A 78 -16.50 2.52 38.90
C VAL A 78 -16.61 3.18 37.51
N VAL A 79 -17.08 4.42 37.42
CA VAL A 79 -17.20 5.15 36.13
C VAL A 79 -15.93 5.94 35.74
N GLY A 80 -14.79 5.68 36.39
CA GLY A 80 -13.48 6.25 36.04
C GLY A 80 -13.19 7.65 36.59
N GLY A 81 -14.00 8.17 37.52
CA GLY A 81 -13.87 9.53 38.07
C GLY A 81 -13.35 9.63 39.51
N GLY A 82 -13.11 8.51 40.20
CA GLY A 82 -12.72 8.44 41.61
C GLY A 82 -11.27 8.00 41.85
N THR A 83 -10.66 8.45 42.95
CA THR A 83 -9.28 8.09 43.32
C THR A 83 -9.22 6.83 44.22
N PRO A 84 -8.06 6.20 44.43
CA PRO A 84 -7.92 5.12 45.41
C PRO A 84 -8.37 5.51 46.83
N GLU A 85 -8.18 6.77 47.23
CA GLU A 85 -8.66 7.29 48.51
C GLU A 85 -10.19 7.34 48.58
N ASP A 86 -10.88 7.64 47.47
CA ASP A 86 -12.34 7.60 47.40
C ASP A 86 -12.86 6.17 47.62
N ARG A 87 -12.16 5.16 47.10
CA ARG A 87 -12.48 3.74 47.29
C ARG A 87 -12.32 3.30 48.74
N GLU A 88 -11.20 3.63 49.39
CA GLU A 88 -10.98 3.32 50.81
C GLU A 88 -12.02 4.00 51.71
N ARG A 89 -12.33 5.27 51.41
CA ARG A 89 -13.33 6.05 52.14
C ARG A 89 -14.72 5.47 51.98
N ALA A 90 -15.13 5.11 50.76
CA ALA A 90 -16.40 4.44 50.50
C ALA A 90 -16.52 3.14 51.28
N TYR A 91 -15.48 2.30 51.23
CA TYR A 91 -15.44 1.01 51.92
C TYR A 91 -15.62 1.17 53.44
N GLY A 92 -14.95 2.15 54.07
CA GLY A 92 -15.10 2.45 55.49
C GLY A 92 -16.51 2.89 55.87
N LEU A 93 -17.09 3.86 55.15
CA LEU A 93 -18.43 4.39 55.42
C LEU A 93 -19.52 3.31 55.30
N LEU A 94 -19.42 2.46 54.27
CA LEU A 94 -20.41 1.41 54.01
C LEU A 94 -20.31 0.27 55.02
N ARG A 95 -19.10 -0.12 55.43
CA ARG A 95 -18.89 -1.14 56.47
C ARG A 95 -19.44 -0.66 57.81
N ASP A 96 -19.17 0.59 58.18
CA ASP A 96 -19.69 1.19 59.41
C ASP A 96 -21.22 1.22 59.37
N ALA A 97 -21.83 1.66 58.27
CA ALA A 97 -23.29 1.73 58.18
C ALA A 97 -23.97 0.35 58.12
N ARG A 98 -23.29 -0.71 57.63
CA ARG A 98 -23.83 -2.08 57.60
C ARG A 98 -23.80 -2.74 58.98
N ASP A 99 -22.76 -2.52 59.78
CA ASP A 99 -22.57 -3.18 61.08
C ASP A 99 -23.46 -2.57 62.18
N PRO A 100 -24.46 -3.31 62.70
CA PRO A 100 -25.37 -2.81 63.74
C PRO A 100 -24.68 -2.47 65.07
N ALA A 101 -23.44 -2.93 65.28
CA ALA A 101 -22.66 -2.64 66.47
C ALA A 101 -22.01 -1.24 66.43
N THR A 102 -21.93 -0.60 65.26
CA THR A 102 -21.42 0.76 65.15
C THR A 102 -22.53 1.77 65.41
N ARG A 103 -22.12 3.00 65.77
CA ARG A 103 -23.09 4.09 65.98
C ARG A 103 -23.90 4.38 64.71
N THR A 104 -23.27 4.35 63.55
CA THR A 104 -23.92 4.60 62.26
C THR A 104 -24.86 3.45 61.91
N GLY A 105 -24.42 2.20 62.01
CA GLY A 105 -25.23 1.04 61.63
C GLY A 105 -26.38 0.72 62.59
N ALA A 106 -26.27 1.11 63.87
CA ALA A 106 -27.39 1.04 64.82
C ALA A 106 -28.55 1.98 64.44
N ASP A 107 -28.21 3.14 63.88
CA ASP A 107 -29.16 4.17 63.44
C ASP A 107 -29.65 3.94 61.98
N ALA A 108 -28.98 3.07 61.21
CA ALA A 108 -29.33 2.74 59.84
C ALA A 108 -30.66 1.97 59.74
N SER A 109 -31.47 2.28 58.72
CA SER A 109 -32.64 1.48 58.39
C SER A 109 -32.24 0.10 57.86
N ALA A 110 -33.18 -0.86 57.90
CA ALA A 110 -32.94 -2.18 57.30
C ALA A 110 -32.71 -2.09 55.78
N GLU A 111 -33.29 -1.11 55.11
CA GLU A 111 -33.10 -0.86 53.68
C GLU A 111 -31.72 -0.26 53.41
N ASP A 112 -31.29 0.72 54.20
CA ASP A 112 -29.96 1.35 54.07
C ASP A 112 -28.83 0.36 54.30
N ARG A 113 -28.98 -0.59 55.23
CA ARG A 113 -28.00 -1.68 55.42
C ARG A 113 -27.91 -2.59 54.20
N ARG A 114 -29.03 -2.88 53.52
CA ARG A 114 -29.01 -3.66 52.27
C ARG A 114 -28.37 -2.89 51.12
N TRP A 115 -28.62 -1.58 51.01
CA TRP A 115 -27.92 -0.71 50.06
C TRP A 115 -26.42 -0.66 50.34
N ALA A 116 -26.02 -0.57 51.61
CA ALA A 116 -24.61 -0.66 52.00
C ALA A 116 -23.99 -2.01 51.60
N ALA A 117 -24.73 -3.12 51.76
CA ALA A 117 -24.29 -4.44 51.34
C ALA A 117 -24.08 -4.54 49.82
N LEU A 118 -24.98 -3.96 49.01
CA LEU A 118 -24.84 -3.91 47.55
C LEU A 118 -23.59 -3.13 47.12
N PHE A 119 -23.35 -1.94 47.68
CA PHE A 119 -22.16 -1.16 47.35
C PHE A 119 -20.86 -1.77 47.91
N LEU A 120 -20.90 -2.55 48.99
CA LEU A 120 -19.74 -3.31 49.46
C LEU A 120 -19.41 -4.48 48.52
N LEU A 121 -20.42 -5.07 47.87
CA LEU A 121 -20.22 -6.15 46.91
C LEU A 121 -19.32 -5.70 45.74
N THR A 122 -19.50 -4.47 45.25
CA THR A 122 -18.68 -3.90 44.15
C THR A 122 -17.23 -3.67 44.53
N HIS A 123 -16.90 -3.54 45.83
CA HIS A 123 -15.51 -3.44 46.29
C HIS A 123 -14.84 -4.80 46.49
N LYS A 124 -15.64 -5.86 46.65
CA LYS A 124 -15.19 -7.21 47.01
C LYS A 124 -15.15 -8.16 45.82
N MET A 125 -15.98 -7.95 44.79
CA MET A 125 -15.86 -8.68 43.55
C MET A 125 -14.74 -8.09 42.68
N PRO A 126 -13.84 -8.92 42.12
CA PRO A 126 -12.95 -8.48 41.04
C PRO A 126 -13.80 -8.37 39.77
N LEU A 127 -14.38 -7.19 39.51
CA LEU A 127 -15.16 -6.94 38.30
C LEU A 127 -14.26 -6.26 37.26
N GLN A 128 -14.38 -6.65 35.99
CA GLN A 128 -13.77 -5.93 34.87
C GLN A 128 -14.28 -4.48 34.86
N GLU A 129 -13.35 -3.53 34.79
CA GLU A 129 -13.64 -2.16 34.38
C GLU A 129 -13.92 -2.16 32.87
N MET A 130 -15.14 -2.52 32.46
CA MET A 130 -15.64 -2.26 31.12
C MET A 130 -16.53 -1.01 31.14
N ALA A 131 -16.32 -0.14 30.15
CA ALA A 131 -17.10 1.08 29.93
C ALA A 131 -18.57 0.72 29.66
N GLY A 132 -19.40 0.61 30.69
CA GLY A 132 -20.77 0.13 30.50
C GLY A 132 -21.75 0.25 31.65
N GLY A 133 -21.42 -0.12 32.90
CA GLY A 133 -22.39 -0.11 34.02
C GLY A 133 -22.09 -1.14 35.11
N LEU A 134 -23.02 -1.32 36.07
CA LEU A 134 -22.91 -2.24 37.22
C LEU A 134 -23.12 -3.74 36.88
N ALA A 135 -22.94 -4.15 35.61
CA ALA A 135 -23.02 -5.57 35.24
C ALA A 135 -21.70 -6.29 35.58
N PRO A 136 -21.74 -7.48 36.23
CA PRO A 136 -20.52 -8.12 36.70
C PRO A 136 -19.92 -9.07 35.65
N GLU A 137 -18.84 -8.67 34.99
CA GLU A 137 -17.89 -9.63 34.41
C GLU A 137 -16.72 -9.83 35.39
N PRO A 138 -16.40 -11.06 35.83
CA PRO A 138 -15.26 -11.30 36.71
C PRO A 138 -13.92 -11.07 36.00
N ASP A 139 -13.04 -10.24 36.59
CA ASP A 139 -11.64 -10.15 36.16
C ASP A 139 -10.87 -11.41 36.60
N ALA A 140 -10.65 -12.30 35.64
CA ALA A 140 -9.90 -13.53 35.76
C ALA A 140 -8.52 -13.35 36.44
N THR A 141 -7.87 -12.23 36.16
CA THR A 141 -6.51 -11.89 36.63
C THR A 141 -6.52 -11.56 38.11
N ALA A 142 -7.48 -10.73 38.54
CA ALA A 142 -7.66 -10.35 39.93
C ALA A 142 -8.19 -11.52 40.80
N VAL A 143 -9.00 -12.44 40.25
CA VAL A 143 -9.37 -13.70 40.94
C VAL A 143 -8.12 -14.54 41.21
N PHE A 144 -7.21 -14.63 40.24
CA PHE A 144 -5.97 -15.41 40.38
C PHE A 144 -4.98 -14.77 41.37
N ASP A 145 -4.85 -13.44 41.36
CA ASP A 145 -4.04 -12.70 42.34
C ASP A 145 -4.61 -12.82 43.77
N MET A 146 -5.93 -12.82 43.92
CA MET A 146 -6.60 -13.05 45.21
C MET A 146 -6.37 -14.47 45.75
N ILE A 147 -6.38 -15.48 44.88
CA ILE A 147 -6.03 -16.87 45.20
C ILE A 147 -4.58 -16.98 45.67
N ARG A 148 -3.66 -16.23 45.02
CA ARG A 148 -2.24 -16.18 45.36
C ARG A 148 -1.96 -15.49 46.70
N GLU A 149 -2.63 -14.37 46.99
CA GLU A 149 -2.38 -13.57 48.20
C GLU A 149 -3.00 -14.16 49.47
N LYS A 150 -4.22 -14.71 49.40
CA LYS A 150 -5.01 -15.09 50.60
C LYS A 150 -5.07 -16.60 50.85
N GLY A 151 -4.72 -17.43 49.87
CA GLY A 151 -4.78 -18.89 49.94
C GLY A 151 -6.22 -19.45 50.05
N LEU A 152 -6.37 -20.77 49.88
CA LEU A 152 -7.69 -21.46 49.84
C LEU A 152 -8.55 -21.26 51.10
N ALA A 153 -7.93 -21.09 52.28
CA ALA A 153 -8.65 -20.81 53.52
C ALA A 153 -9.15 -19.36 53.61
N GLY A 154 -8.41 -18.38 53.06
CA GLY A 154 -8.85 -17.00 52.95
C GLY A 154 -9.99 -16.82 51.94
N MET A 155 -10.02 -17.64 50.88
CA MET A 155 -11.12 -17.70 49.91
C MET A 155 -12.43 -18.17 50.54
N ALA A 156 -12.39 -19.13 51.47
CA ALA A 156 -13.60 -19.60 52.16
C ALA A 156 -14.23 -18.53 53.07
N ALA A 157 -13.41 -17.69 53.70
CA ALA A 157 -13.86 -16.57 54.53
C ALA A 157 -14.44 -15.43 53.70
N GLU A 158 -13.80 -15.08 52.58
CA GLU A 158 -14.31 -14.08 51.63
C GLU A 158 -15.60 -14.57 50.94
N ALA A 159 -15.68 -15.85 50.57
CA ALA A 159 -16.91 -16.44 50.02
C ALA A 159 -18.07 -16.46 51.02
N ALA A 160 -17.80 -16.60 52.32
CA ALA A 160 -18.83 -16.48 53.36
C ALA A 160 -19.32 -15.03 53.50
N GLU A 161 -18.42 -14.05 53.52
CA GLU A 161 -18.76 -12.62 53.57
C GLU A 161 -19.52 -12.17 52.31
N MET A 162 -19.09 -12.59 51.12
CA MET A 162 -19.80 -12.32 49.85
C MET A 162 -21.20 -12.92 49.84
N ARG A 163 -21.39 -14.12 50.40
CA ARG A 163 -22.70 -14.77 50.49
C ARG A 163 -23.66 -13.99 51.39
N GLU A 164 -23.17 -13.46 52.50
CA GLU A 164 -23.98 -12.58 53.37
C GLU A 164 -24.38 -11.28 52.63
N LEU A 165 -23.43 -10.64 51.95
CA LEU A 165 -23.69 -9.43 51.18
C LEU A 165 -24.71 -9.67 50.05
N LEU A 166 -24.56 -10.77 49.30
CA LEU A 166 -25.49 -11.15 48.23
C LEU A 166 -26.89 -11.44 48.78
N THR A 167 -27.00 -12.14 49.92
CA THR A 167 -28.29 -12.46 50.56
C THR A 167 -29.04 -11.20 50.99
N GLU A 168 -28.32 -10.16 51.43
CA GLU A 168 -28.92 -8.86 51.78
C GLU A 168 -29.30 -8.05 50.54
N ALA A 169 -28.47 -8.08 49.48
CA ALA A 169 -28.65 -7.30 48.27
C ALA A 169 -29.83 -7.77 47.38
N VAL A 170 -30.13 -9.08 47.34
CA VAL A 170 -31.26 -9.63 46.55
C VAL A 170 -32.64 -9.22 47.05
N GLU A 171 -32.72 -8.66 48.25
CA GLU A 171 -33.94 -8.18 48.90
C GLU A 171 -34.18 -6.67 48.67
N LEU A 172 -33.38 -6.01 47.82
CA LEU A 172 -33.58 -4.62 47.41
C LEU A 172 -34.58 -4.51 46.24
N PRO A 173 -35.31 -3.38 46.12
CA PRO A 173 -36.22 -3.13 45.01
C PRO A 173 -35.47 -2.70 43.73
N LEU A 174 -34.54 -3.54 43.25
CA LEU A 174 -33.76 -3.29 42.04
C LEU A 174 -34.50 -3.73 40.76
N HIS A 175 -34.01 -3.28 39.61
CA HIS A 175 -34.53 -3.70 38.30
C HIS A 175 -34.49 -5.24 38.15
N PRO A 176 -35.48 -5.88 37.51
CA PRO A 176 -35.58 -7.34 37.42
C PRO A 176 -34.34 -8.03 36.84
N GLU A 177 -33.65 -7.38 35.91
CA GLU A 177 -32.42 -7.88 35.32
C GLU A 177 -31.27 -7.89 36.32
N PHE A 178 -31.06 -6.82 37.08
CA PHE A 178 -30.04 -6.77 38.13
C PHE A 178 -30.30 -7.81 39.22
N LEU A 179 -31.57 -8.00 39.62
CA LEU A 179 -31.94 -9.06 40.57
C LEU A 179 -31.69 -10.46 40.01
N ARG A 180 -31.87 -10.68 38.70
CA ARG A 180 -31.53 -11.95 38.03
C ARG A 180 -30.05 -12.27 38.20
N HIS A 181 -29.17 -11.29 37.95
CA HIS A 181 -27.72 -11.44 38.08
C HIS A 181 -27.29 -11.69 39.54
N LEU A 182 -27.84 -10.94 40.50
CA LEU A 182 -27.53 -11.13 41.93
C LEU A 182 -28.02 -12.49 42.46
N ARG A 183 -29.19 -12.96 42.03
CA ARG A 183 -29.70 -14.30 42.39
C ARG A 183 -28.86 -15.42 41.79
N LYS A 184 -28.43 -15.25 40.53
CA LYS A 184 -27.50 -16.18 39.88
C LYS A 184 -26.16 -16.23 40.63
N ALA A 185 -25.60 -15.08 40.99
CA ALA A 185 -24.38 -14.99 41.82
C ALA A 185 -24.52 -15.65 43.21
N LEU A 186 -25.71 -15.57 43.82
CA LEU A 186 -26.01 -16.24 45.08
C LEU A 186 -26.14 -17.77 44.91
N GLU A 187 -26.77 -18.25 43.83
CA GLU A 187 -26.85 -19.68 43.49
C GLU A 187 -25.44 -20.27 43.26
N LEU A 188 -24.56 -19.54 42.58
CA LEU A 188 -23.16 -19.90 42.32
C LEU A 188 -22.33 -20.10 43.60
N GLN A 189 -22.66 -19.42 44.70
CA GLN A 189 -21.98 -19.56 46.00
C GLN A 189 -22.47 -20.77 46.83
N THR A 190 -23.54 -21.45 46.40
CA THR A 190 -24.13 -22.59 47.14
C THR A 190 -23.63 -23.97 46.68
N SER A 191 -22.96 -24.07 45.52
CA SER A 191 -22.30 -25.30 45.04
C SER A 191 -20.96 -24.98 44.35
N PRO A 192 -19.81 -25.13 45.03
CA PRO A 192 -18.50 -24.89 44.43
C PRO A 192 -17.98 -26.18 43.77
N SER A 193 -18.62 -26.65 42.70
CA SER A 193 -18.06 -27.72 41.85
C SER A 193 -17.30 -27.11 40.66
N ALA A 194 -16.32 -27.85 40.13
CA ALA A 194 -15.56 -27.44 38.93
C ALA A 194 -16.48 -27.15 37.73
N ASP A 195 -17.62 -27.85 37.65
CA ASP A 195 -18.67 -27.62 36.65
C ASP A 195 -19.35 -26.25 36.83
N GLY A 196 -19.53 -25.76 38.06
CA GLY A 196 -20.14 -24.44 38.32
C GLY A 196 -19.23 -23.25 38.00
N LEU A 197 -17.90 -23.42 38.10
CA LEU A 197 -16.92 -22.45 37.61
C LEU A 197 -16.82 -22.45 36.08
N PHE A 198 -17.06 -23.61 35.45
CA PHE A 198 -17.10 -23.77 34.02
C PHE A 198 -18.36 -23.11 33.41
N ASP A 199 -19.54 -23.33 34.01
CA ASP A 199 -20.79 -22.69 33.59
C ASP A 199 -20.73 -21.15 33.75
N LEU A 200 -20.05 -20.65 34.80
CA LEU A 200 -19.82 -19.22 34.99
C LEU A 200 -19.00 -18.58 33.86
N TYR A 201 -17.96 -19.27 33.36
CA TYR A 201 -17.12 -18.80 32.26
C TYR A 201 -17.75 -19.01 30.89
N ALA A 202 -18.52 -20.07 30.73
CA ALA A 202 -19.29 -20.36 29.53
C ALA A 202 -20.33 -19.27 29.24
N ASP A 203 -20.94 -18.71 30.29
CA ASP A 203 -21.93 -17.64 30.22
C ASP A 203 -21.33 -16.24 30.01
N LEU A 204 -20.00 -16.07 30.20
CA LEU A 204 -19.27 -14.82 29.92
C LEU A 204 -18.88 -14.65 28.45
N ILE A 205 -19.12 -15.68 27.63
CA ILE A 205 -18.96 -15.61 26.18
C ILE A 205 -20.37 -15.55 25.61
N PRO A 206 -20.87 -14.38 25.15
CA PRO A 206 -22.21 -14.24 24.59
C PRO A 206 -22.51 -15.37 23.59
N GLU A 207 -23.72 -15.95 23.60
CA GLU A 207 -24.06 -17.07 22.71
C GLU A 207 -23.84 -16.72 21.23
N ASP A 208 -23.94 -15.43 20.93
CA ASP A 208 -23.81 -14.78 19.62
C ASP A 208 -22.33 -14.59 19.21
N THR A 209 -21.36 -14.94 20.07
CA THR A 209 -19.93 -14.76 19.82
C THR A 209 -19.40 -15.87 18.90
N PRO A 210 -18.91 -15.55 17.70
CA PRO A 210 -18.41 -16.57 16.77
C PRO A 210 -17.23 -17.34 17.36
N GLY A 211 -17.31 -18.67 17.40
CA GLY A 211 -16.27 -19.54 17.98
C GLY A 211 -16.40 -19.81 19.49
N ALA A 212 -17.46 -19.34 20.15
CA ALA A 212 -17.71 -19.54 21.58
C ALA A 212 -17.65 -21.02 22.02
N GLY A 213 -18.18 -21.93 21.19
CA GLY A 213 -18.14 -23.37 21.48
C GLY A 213 -16.73 -23.96 21.55
N TYR A 214 -15.80 -23.45 20.74
CA TYR A 214 -14.41 -23.90 20.73
C TYR A 214 -13.62 -23.35 21.91
N MET A 215 -13.82 -22.07 22.26
CA MET A 215 -13.19 -21.45 23.43
C MET A 215 -13.65 -22.13 24.73
N ARG A 216 -14.94 -22.44 24.86
CA ARG A 216 -15.47 -23.24 25.98
C ARG A 216 -14.77 -24.60 26.09
N GLN A 217 -14.61 -25.32 24.98
CA GLN A 217 -13.97 -26.65 24.96
C GLN A 217 -12.49 -26.59 25.41
N ARG A 218 -11.72 -25.61 24.90
CA ARG A 218 -10.30 -25.44 25.26
C ARG A 218 -10.09 -25.04 26.72
N MET A 219 -10.97 -24.20 27.25
CA MET A 219 -10.94 -23.79 28.65
C MET A 219 -11.29 -24.95 29.59
N ALA A 220 -12.23 -25.82 29.18
CA ALA A 220 -12.58 -27.05 29.89
C ALA A 220 -11.37 -27.97 30.05
N ASP A 221 -10.65 -28.20 28.94
CA ASP A 221 -9.47 -29.06 28.91
C ASP A 221 -8.32 -28.50 29.77
N MET A 222 -8.16 -27.17 29.79
CA MET A 222 -7.15 -26.47 30.59
C MET A 222 -7.45 -26.49 32.09
N LEU A 223 -8.71 -26.28 32.49
CA LEU A 223 -9.16 -26.35 33.89
C LEU A 223 -9.11 -27.79 34.44
N ALA A 224 -9.43 -28.78 33.61
CA ALA A 224 -9.29 -30.20 33.95
C ALA A 224 -7.81 -30.58 34.21
N ALA A 225 -6.88 -30.01 33.44
CA ALA A 225 -5.44 -30.21 33.65
C ALA A 225 -4.91 -29.52 34.92
N MET A 226 -5.46 -28.35 35.30
CA MET A 226 -5.03 -27.60 36.49
C MET A 226 -5.59 -28.16 37.80
N THR A 227 -6.76 -28.81 37.78
CA THR A 227 -7.42 -29.35 38.99
C THR A 227 -7.06 -30.80 39.30
N GLY A 228 -6.30 -31.47 38.42
CA GLY A 228 -5.83 -32.85 38.62
C GLY A 228 -6.94 -33.90 38.68
N GLY A 229 -8.14 -33.59 38.17
CA GLY A 229 -9.31 -34.46 38.24
C GLY A 229 -9.48 -35.37 37.01
N ALA A 230 -9.67 -36.66 37.25
CA ALA A 230 -10.02 -37.64 36.21
C ALA A 230 -11.36 -37.29 35.54
N GLY A 231 -11.38 -37.28 34.21
CA GLY A 231 -12.56 -36.95 33.40
C GLY A 231 -13.80 -37.83 33.67
N PRO A 232 -15.00 -37.40 33.28
CA PRO A 232 -16.23 -38.13 33.57
C PRO A 232 -16.26 -39.45 32.80
N GLY A 233 -16.31 -40.55 33.56
CA GLY A 233 -16.40 -41.92 33.05
C GLY A 233 -17.75 -42.19 32.37
N THR A 234 -17.66 -42.93 31.26
CA THR A 234 -18.78 -43.49 30.49
C THR A 234 -19.68 -44.38 31.36
N GLY A 235 -20.88 -43.90 31.69
CA GLY A 235 -21.94 -44.67 32.33
C GLY A 235 -22.86 -45.35 31.31
N THR A 236 -22.82 -46.68 31.30
CA THR A 236 -23.61 -47.63 30.51
C THR A 236 -25.14 -47.46 30.61
N LYS A 237 -25.84 -47.38 29.47
CA LYS A 237 -27.29 -47.64 29.36
C LYS A 237 -27.54 -49.09 28.94
N THR A 238 -28.14 -49.88 29.84
CA THR A 238 -29.02 -51.02 29.55
C THR A 238 -30.35 -50.66 30.23
N GLY A 239 -31.55 -50.75 29.67
CA GLY A 239 -32.08 -51.36 28.46
C GLY A 239 -33.35 -52.12 28.88
N THR A 240 -34.55 -51.69 28.45
CA THR A 240 -35.72 -52.54 28.09
C THR A 240 -37.01 -51.72 27.97
N GLY A 241 -37.79 -51.95 26.90
CA GLY A 241 -39.20 -51.57 26.83
C GLY A 241 -39.71 -51.30 25.42
N ALA A 242 -39.93 -52.37 24.64
CA ALA A 242 -40.54 -52.33 23.31
C ALA A 242 -42.08 -52.25 23.38
N THR A 243 -42.70 -51.59 22.40
CA THR A 243 -44.02 -51.94 21.86
C THR A 243 -44.10 -51.58 20.37
N THR A 244 -44.65 -52.54 19.62
CA THR A 244 -44.81 -52.66 18.17
C THR A 244 -46.12 -52.05 17.64
N GLY A 245 -46.15 -51.65 16.35
CA GLY A 245 -47.38 -51.32 15.61
C GLY A 245 -47.20 -51.12 14.09
N PHE A 246 -47.23 -52.23 13.35
CA PHE A 246 -47.71 -52.51 11.97
C PHE A 246 -47.56 -51.54 10.76
N ASP A 247 -46.84 -52.04 9.75
CA ASP A 247 -47.08 -52.18 8.28
C ASP A 247 -47.98 -51.21 7.48
N ALA A 248 -47.51 -50.79 6.29
CA ALA A 248 -47.80 -51.47 5.00
C ALA A 248 -47.14 -50.75 3.78
N GLY A 249 -46.64 -51.51 2.79
CA GLY A 249 -46.32 -50.94 1.47
C GLY A 249 -45.28 -51.63 0.57
N THR A 250 -45.33 -52.97 0.45
CA THR A 250 -45.13 -53.77 -0.79
C THR A 250 -44.38 -53.22 -2.02
N GLN A 251 -43.36 -53.98 -2.43
CA GLN A 251 -43.27 -54.84 -3.63
C GLN A 251 -42.26 -54.54 -4.76
N SER A 252 -41.69 -55.68 -5.19
CA SER A 252 -41.19 -56.05 -6.54
C SER A 252 -39.78 -55.55 -6.88
N GLY A 253 -38.77 -56.38 -7.18
CA GLY A 253 -38.73 -57.81 -7.51
C GLY A 253 -37.57 -58.04 -8.49
N ALA A 254 -36.62 -58.92 -8.12
CA ALA A 254 -36.09 -60.07 -8.89
C ALA A 254 -35.59 -59.80 -10.34
N ASP A 255 -34.47 -60.36 -10.83
CA ASP A 255 -34.13 -61.77 -10.73
C ASP A 255 -32.73 -62.06 -11.35
N ASN A 256 -32.13 -63.14 -10.85
CA ASN A 256 -31.27 -64.12 -11.55
C ASN A 256 -29.97 -63.72 -12.31
N GLY A 257 -28.85 -64.16 -11.73
CA GLY A 257 -28.31 -65.47 -12.10
C GLY A 257 -27.19 -65.55 -13.16
N PRO A 258 -26.42 -66.67 -13.20
CA PRO A 258 -24.96 -66.55 -13.08
C PRO A 258 -24.11 -67.47 -14.02
N ARG A 259 -22.78 -67.36 -13.85
CA ARG A 259 -21.70 -68.34 -14.12
C ARG A 259 -21.35 -68.69 -15.59
N SER A 260 -20.05 -68.62 -15.91
CA SER A 260 -19.13 -69.79 -15.87
C SER A 260 -17.84 -69.58 -16.70
N GLY A 261 -16.76 -70.26 -16.29
CA GLY A 261 -15.78 -70.82 -17.26
C GLY A 261 -14.34 -70.30 -17.19
N PRO A 262 -13.36 -71.13 -16.77
CA PRO A 262 -11.93 -70.81 -16.69
C PRO A 262 -11.09 -71.46 -17.82
N ARG A 263 -9.83 -70.99 -18.04
CA ARG A 263 -8.61 -71.81 -18.30
C ARG A 263 -7.34 -70.98 -18.58
N SER A 264 -6.26 -71.48 -17.98
CA SER A 264 -4.78 -71.32 -18.11
C SER A 264 -4.13 -71.07 -19.48
N ASN A 265 -2.93 -70.43 -19.55
CA ASN A 265 -1.58 -71.09 -19.62
C ASN A 265 -0.41 -70.16 -20.05
N GLY A 266 0.82 -70.47 -19.54
CA GLY A 266 2.14 -70.25 -20.20
C GLY A 266 3.03 -69.15 -19.59
N ALA A 267 4.05 -69.43 -18.75
CA ALA A 267 5.44 -69.90 -19.04
C ALA A 267 6.37 -68.75 -19.53
N THR A 268 7.63 -68.53 -19.13
CA THR A 268 8.65 -69.21 -18.29
C THR A 268 9.93 -68.34 -18.19
N ALA A 269 10.76 -68.64 -17.18
CA ALA A 269 12.22 -68.39 -17.02
C ALA A 269 12.67 -66.96 -16.57
N GLY A 270 13.48 -66.75 -15.53
CA GLY A 270 14.21 -67.63 -14.60
C GLY A 270 15.73 -67.45 -14.69
N ALA A 271 16.37 -66.85 -13.67
CA ALA A 271 17.67 -67.22 -13.06
C ALA A 271 18.21 -66.07 -12.16
N LYS A 272 18.25 -66.24 -10.83
CA LYS A 272 19.37 -66.71 -9.94
C LYS A 272 20.17 -65.53 -9.37
N SER A 273 20.09 -65.16 -8.09
CA SER A 273 20.45 -65.84 -6.82
C SER A 273 21.92 -65.65 -6.36
N GLY A 274 22.13 -64.68 -5.46
CA GLY A 274 23.01 -64.65 -4.26
C GLY A 274 24.53 -64.87 -4.40
N PRO A 275 25.27 -64.97 -3.27
CA PRO A 275 25.36 -64.05 -2.12
C PRO A 275 26.84 -63.77 -1.72
N GLY A 276 27.13 -62.84 -0.80
CA GLY A 276 28.52 -62.68 -0.32
C GLY A 276 28.79 -61.55 0.68
N THR A 277 29.30 -61.96 1.84
CA THR A 277 30.01 -61.22 2.90
C THR A 277 31.26 -60.47 2.41
N GLY A 278 31.72 -59.43 3.12
CA GLY A 278 33.16 -59.15 3.25
C GLY A 278 33.62 -57.68 3.32
N ALA A 279 34.51 -57.41 4.26
CA ALA A 279 35.14 -56.15 4.65
C ALA A 279 36.19 -55.54 3.66
N ARG A 280 36.51 -54.25 3.85
CA ARG A 280 37.84 -53.54 3.81
C ARG A 280 37.61 -52.01 3.68
N SER A 281 37.98 -51.12 4.62
CA SER A 281 39.30 -50.59 5.04
C SER A 281 39.85 -49.40 4.21
N GLY A 282 40.18 -48.30 4.91
CA GLY A 282 41.10 -47.20 4.50
C GLY A 282 40.43 -45.82 4.48
N ALA A 283 40.49 -44.98 5.54
CA ALA A 283 41.58 -44.05 5.95
C ALA A 283 41.83 -42.92 4.93
N GLN A 284 42.08 -41.65 5.24
CA GLN A 284 42.21 -40.76 6.43
C GLN A 284 42.31 -39.33 5.83
N SER A 285 41.93 -38.24 6.50
CA SER A 285 42.87 -37.40 7.25
C SER A 285 42.14 -36.20 7.89
N GLY A 286 42.45 -35.90 9.16
CA GLY A 286 41.85 -34.84 10.00
C GLY A 286 42.56 -33.47 9.88
N PRO A 287 42.70 -32.65 10.96
CA PRO A 287 42.32 -32.86 12.37
C PRO A 287 41.64 -31.64 13.09
N GLU A 288 41.53 -31.75 14.42
CA GLU A 288 40.70 -31.04 15.43
C GLU A 288 41.15 -29.64 15.92
N THR A 289 40.29 -29.07 16.80
CA THR A 289 40.12 -27.72 17.36
C THR A 289 40.73 -27.42 18.76
N SER A 290 41.19 -26.15 18.96
CA SER A 290 41.06 -25.22 20.14
C SER A 290 41.91 -25.45 21.45
N PRO A 291 42.11 -24.49 22.45
CA PRO A 291 41.42 -23.19 22.80
C PRO A 291 42.19 -21.98 23.54
N LYS A 292 41.52 -20.78 23.62
CA LYS A 292 41.35 -19.65 24.64
C LYS A 292 42.45 -18.83 25.44
N SER A 293 42.41 -17.47 25.37
CA SER A 293 42.06 -16.43 26.43
C SER A 293 42.58 -14.96 26.19
N SER A 294 41.85 -13.92 26.65
CA SER A 294 42.07 -12.43 26.47
C SER A 294 42.57 -11.70 27.75
N PRO A 295 43.32 -10.55 27.67
CA PRO A 295 42.76 -9.22 28.02
C PRO A 295 43.37 -8.00 27.24
N GLY A 296 42.66 -6.86 27.18
CA GLY A 296 42.99 -5.70 26.33
C GLY A 296 43.83 -4.58 26.95
N THR A 297 44.66 -3.91 26.13
CA THR A 297 44.69 -2.44 25.89
C THR A 297 45.84 -2.03 24.91
N GLY A 298 45.45 -1.63 23.68
CA GLY A 298 46.19 -0.85 22.65
C GLY A 298 47.36 -1.52 21.89
N PRO A 299 47.77 -1.11 20.66
CA PRO A 299 47.17 -0.28 19.59
C PRO A 299 47.03 -1.05 18.24
N GLU A 300 46.76 -0.36 17.12
CA GLU A 300 46.61 -0.85 15.73
C GLU A 300 47.59 -1.96 15.23
N ALA A 301 47.11 -2.71 14.21
CA ALA A 301 47.82 -3.55 13.21
C ALA A 301 47.79 -5.09 13.36
N ALA A 302 47.55 -5.76 12.23
CA ALA A 302 47.40 -7.22 11.94
C ALA A 302 48.68 -8.08 12.24
N PRO A 303 48.83 -9.39 11.89
CA PRO A 303 47.95 -10.61 11.80
C PRO A 303 48.51 -11.89 12.55
N ARG A 304 47.68 -12.95 12.74
CA ARG A 304 47.89 -14.44 12.90
C ARG A 304 49.09 -15.10 13.70
N THR A 305 48.79 -16.08 14.61
CA THR A 305 49.38 -17.46 14.90
C THR A 305 49.32 -17.95 16.40
N GLY A 306 49.07 -19.27 16.71
CA GLY A 306 48.87 -19.92 18.08
C GLY A 306 50.12 -20.63 18.70
N PRO A 307 50.12 -21.70 19.59
CA PRO A 307 49.16 -22.34 20.57
C PRO A 307 49.74 -22.69 22.03
N ASP A 308 49.01 -23.47 22.87
CA ASP A 308 49.39 -24.40 24.01
C ASP A 308 49.16 -24.15 25.55
N SER A 309 48.19 -24.92 26.13
CA SER A 309 48.15 -25.83 27.33
C SER A 309 48.30 -25.44 28.84
N SER A 310 47.23 -25.75 29.62
CA SER A 310 47.11 -26.53 30.91
C SER A 310 47.84 -26.07 32.22
N PRO A 311 47.33 -26.34 33.46
CA PRO A 311 46.71 -27.61 33.91
C PRO A 311 45.50 -27.51 34.87
N GLY A 312 44.77 -28.63 35.02
CA GLY A 312 43.82 -28.87 36.11
C GLY A 312 44.34 -29.89 37.13
N THR A 313 43.63 -30.04 38.25
CA THR A 313 43.59 -31.25 39.10
C THR A 313 42.43 -31.16 40.11
N GLY A 314 41.44 -32.06 39.95
CA GLY A 314 40.95 -32.98 41.01
C GLY A 314 39.94 -32.54 42.09
N SER A 315 38.65 -32.83 41.83
CA SER A 315 37.54 -33.43 42.65
C SER A 315 37.77 -33.86 44.13
N PRO A 316 36.72 -34.11 44.99
CA PRO A 316 35.37 -34.65 44.65
C PRO A 316 34.11 -34.21 45.48
N ALA A 317 32.93 -34.49 44.87
CA ALA A 317 31.63 -34.94 45.41
C ALA A 317 30.76 -34.06 46.35
N GLU A 318 29.53 -33.73 45.89
CA GLU A 318 28.27 -34.08 46.57
C GLU A 318 27.03 -33.86 45.66
N ASP A 319 26.28 -34.96 45.50
CA ASP A 319 24.86 -35.18 45.21
C ASP A 319 24.00 -34.31 44.26
N ALA A 320 23.39 -35.07 43.35
CA ALA A 320 22.42 -34.70 42.35
C ALA A 320 21.01 -34.42 42.92
N ARG A 321 20.33 -33.42 42.36
CA ARG A 321 18.96 -33.54 41.85
C ARG A 321 18.81 -32.76 40.54
N SER A 322 18.63 -33.52 39.46
CA SER A 322 18.16 -33.06 38.16
C SER A 322 16.67 -32.72 38.22
N SER A 323 16.25 -31.62 37.61
CA SER A 323 14.88 -31.48 37.08
C SER A 323 14.97 -31.17 35.60
N THR A 324 14.82 -32.23 34.81
CA THR A 324 14.62 -32.25 33.37
C THR A 324 13.41 -31.41 32.97
N ALA A 325 13.55 -30.65 31.88
CA ALA A 325 12.48 -29.94 31.20
C ALA A 325 11.35 -30.91 30.80
N GLY A 326 10.16 -30.73 31.38
CA GLY A 326 8.96 -31.50 31.02
C GLY A 326 8.17 -30.80 29.92
N THR A 327 8.04 -31.45 28.76
CA THR A 327 6.99 -31.23 27.77
C THR A 327 5.79 -32.11 28.11
N ASP A 328 4.57 -31.71 27.76
CA ASP A 328 3.40 -32.59 27.86
C ASP A 328 3.47 -33.74 26.82
N ALA A 329 2.55 -34.69 26.91
CA ALA A 329 2.52 -35.88 26.04
C ALA A 329 2.29 -35.56 24.53
N ALA A 330 2.06 -34.29 24.18
CA ALA A 330 1.93 -33.80 22.81
C ALA A 330 3.10 -32.88 22.38
N GLY A 331 4.10 -32.66 23.24
CA GLY A 331 5.28 -31.85 22.94
C GLY A 331 5.06 -30.33 23.04
N ARG A 332 3.98 -29.86 23.69
CA ARG A 332 3.68 -28.42 23.82
C ARG A 332 4.38 -27.80 25.03
N ALA A 333 4.92 -26.60 24.83
CA ALA A 333 5.50 -25.78 25.89
C ALA A 333 4.37 -25.12 26.70
N VAL A 334 4.18 -25.57 27.94
CA VAL A 334 3.26 -24.95 28.91
C VAL A 334 4.02 -23.82 29.62
N PRO A 335 3.46 -22.60 29.77
CA PRO A 335 4.11 -21.51 30.49
C PRO A 335 4.45 -21.97 31.93
N ARG A 336 5.73 -21.86 32.30
CA ARG A 336 6.29 -22.41 33.54
C ARG A 336 6.38 -21.36 34.64
N THR A 337 6.22 -20.07 34.31
CA THR A 337 6.25 -18.95 35.25
C THR A 337 5.01 -18.05 35.13
N ALA A 338 4.65 -17.36 36.21
CA ALA A 338 3.51 -16.44 36.23
C ALA A 338 3.69 -15.26 35.25
N ASP A 339 4.93 -14.86 34.98
CA ASP A 339 5.24 -13.79 34.03
C ASP A 339 5.10 -14.28 32.57
N GLU A 340 5.46 -15.53 32.27
CA GLU A 340 5.19 -16.18 30.97
C GLU A 340 3.69 -16.28 30.69
N PHE A 341 2.89 -16.65 31.71
CA PHE A 341 1.44 -16.72 31.58
C PHE A 341 0.80 -15.34 31.37
N ARG A 342 1.28 -14.31 32.08
CA ARG A 342 0.83 -12.92 31.89
C ARG A 342 1.09 -12.43 30.46
N ARG A 343 2.28 -12.67 29.92
CA ARG A 343 2.65 -12.28 28.55
C ARG A 343 1.77 -12.99 27.51
N LEU A 344 1.44 -14.25 27.74
CA LEU A 344 0.52 -15.01 26.87
C LEU A 344 -0.91 -14.44 26.90
N LEU A 345 -1.41 -14.02 28.06
CA LEU A 345 -2.73 -13.38 28.18
C LEU A 345 -2.78 -12.00 27.49
N VAL A 346 -1.72 -11.19 27.62
CA VAL A 346 -1.60 -9.91 26.90
C VAL A 346 -1.66 -10.12 25.38
N ALA A 347 -1.01 -11.18 24.86
CA ALA A 347 -1.08 -11.54 23.45
C ALA A 347 -2.48 -11.96 22.99
N LEU A 348 -3.19 -12.77 23.79
CA LEU A 348 -4.58 -13.17 23.49
C LEU A 348 -5.55 -11.98 23.53
N GLN A 349 -5.38 -11.09 24.50
CA GLN A 349 -6.18 -9.87 24.60
C GLN A 349 -5.91 -8.94 23.42
N ALA A 350 -4.64 -8.74 23.04
CA ALA A 350 -4.27 -7.95 21.86
C ALA A 350 -4.93 -8.48 20.58
N ALA A 351 -4.95 -9.80 20.38
CA ALA A 351 -5.60 -10.44 19.24
C ALA A 351 -7.14 -10.22 19.24
N ASN A 352 -7.80 -10.43 20.38
CA ASN A 352 -9.26 -10.27 20.50
C ASN A 352 -9.72 -8.83 20.31
N THR A 353 -9.06 -7.87 20.97
CA THR A 353 -9.42 -6.45 20.83
C THR A 353 -9.17 -5.97 19.39
N THR A 354 -8.09 -6.41 18.75
CA THR A 354 -7.84 -6.09 17.33
C THR A 354 -8.92 -6.64 16.42
N SER A 355 -9.43 -7.85 16.68
CA SER A 355 -10.47 -8.46 15.85
C SER A 355 -11.81 -7.72 15.93
N LEU A 356 -12.16 -7.20 17.12
CA LEU A 356 -13.34 -6.36 17.35
C LEU A 356 -13.17 -4.93 16.79
N ASP A 357 -11.98 -4.36 16.92
CA ASP A 357 -11.70 -3.03 16.39
C ASP A 357 -11.60 -3.05 14.85
N PHE A 358 -11.15 -4.15 14.25
CA PHE A 358 -11.03 -4.32 12.80
C PHE A 358 -12.36 -4.11 12.07
N THR A 359 -13.45 -4.73 12.54
CA THR A 359 -14.78 -4.54 11.94
C THR A 359 -15.28 -3.10 12.03
N ASN A 360 -14.88 -2.36 13.06
CA ASN A 360 -15.31 -0.98 13.28
C ASN A 360 -14.48 0.06 12.50
N HIS A 361 -13.23 -0.22 12.13
CA HIS A 361 -12.29 0.79 11.60
C HIS A 361 -11.91 0.62 10.13
N VAL A 362 -12.09 -0.56 9.53
CA VAL A 362 -11.71 -0.83 8.12
C VAL A 362 -12.52 0.03 7.12
N GLY A 363 -13.72 0.49 7.49
CA GLY A 363 -14.53 1.40 6.66
C GLY A 363 -14.34 2.89 6.92
N GLY A 364 -13.57 3.26 7.95
CA GLY A 364 -13.53 4.63 8.50
C GLY A 364 -12.45 5.55 7.92
N GLY A 365 -11.45 5.01 7.20
CA GLY A 365 -10.41 5.83 6.59
C GLY A 365 -9.39 6.41 7.58
N ASP A 366 -9.20 5.83 8.77
CA ASP A 366 -8.27 6.33 9.80
C ASP A 366 -7.00 5.45 9.93
N PRO A 367 -5.86 5.86 9.33
CA PRO A 367 -4.61 5.13 9.45
C PRO A 367 -4.09 5.06 10.89
N ALA A 368 -4.42 6.02 11.75
CA ALA A 368 -3.94 6.05 13.14
C ALA A 368 -4.56 4.91 13.97
N ALA A 369 -5.81 4.54 13.66
CA ALA A 369 -6.46 3.39 14.28
C ALA A 369 -5.77 2.07 13.92
N LEU A 370 -5.33 1.90 12.66
CA LEU A 370 -4.54 0.75 12.24
C LEU A 370 -3.15 0.72 12.88
N ASP A 371 -2.47 1.86 12.99
CA ASP A 371 -1.17 1.96 13.65
C ASP A 371 -1.26 1.57 15.13
N GLU A 372 -2.33 1.96 15.82
CA GLU A 372 -2.56 1.56 17.22
C GLU A 372 -2.76 0.04 17.35
N GLN A 373 -3.48 -0.58 16.42
CA GLN A 373 -3.64 -2.04 16.39
C GLN A 373 -2.32 -2.75 16.08
N LEU A 374 -1.55 -2.28 15.09
CA LEU A 374 -0.24 -2.83 14.75
C LEU A 374 0.74 -2.72 15.92
N ARG A 375 0.78 -1.57 16.59
CA ARG A 375 1.65 -1.33 17.76
C ARG A 375 1.29 -2.26 18.92
N ARG A 376 -0.01 -2.46 19.15
CA ARG A 376 -0.52 -3.41 20.16
C ARG A 376 -0.10 -4.84 19.86
N LEU A 377 -0.28 -5.30 18.61
CA LEU A 377 0.11 -6.65 18.19
C LEU A 377 1.63 -6.83 18.22
N ARG A 378 2.40 -5.84 17.76
CA ARG A 378 3.87 -5.89 17.79
C ARG A 378 4.41 -5.91 19.21
N GLY A 379 3.87 -5.07 20.10
CA GLY A 379 4.24 -5.08 21.52
C GLY A 379 3.93 -6.42 22.20
N ALA A 380 2.81 -7.07 21.82
CA ALA A 380 2.51 -8.42 22.26
C ALA A 380 3.51 -9.46 21.71
N LEU A 381 3.87 -9.36 20.42
CA LEU A 381 4.84 -10.22 19.76
C LEU A 381 6.23 -10.13 20.39
N ASP A 382 6.76 -8.91 20.58
CA ASP A 382 8.07 -8.66 21.17
C ASP A 382 8.11 -9.07 22.67
N GLY A 383 6.94 -9.10 23.33
CA GLY A 383 6.78 -9.53 24.72
C GLY A 383 6.72 -11.05 24.92
N MET A 384 6.62 -11.86 23.86
CA MET A 384 6.45 -13.31 23.95
C MET A 384 7.67 -14.03 24.56
N PRO A 385 7.48 -15.04 25.42
CA PRO A 385 8.60 -15.79 26.00
C PRO A 385 9.34 -16.66 24.97
N GLU A 386 10.67 -16.74 25.08
CA GLU A 386 11.51 -17.58 24.21
C GLU A 386 11.12 -19.07 24.31
N GLY A 387 10.88 -19.71 23.17
CA GLY A 387 10.58 -21.15 23.09
C GLY A 387 9.09 -21.53 23.23
N VAL A 388 8.18 -20.56 23.36
CA VAL A 388 6.73 -20.79 23.22
C VAL A 388 6.38 -20.79 21.72
N ALA A 389 5.98 -21.94 21.19
CA ALA A 389 5.65 -22.11 19.78
C ALA A 389 4.20 -21.66 19.49
N ASP A 390 4.00 -20.39 19.11
CA ASP A 390 2.81 -19.89 18.36
C ASP A 390 2.83 -18.36 18.04
N THR A 391 3.99 -17.75 17.75
CA THR A 391 4.04 -16.33 17.33
C THR A 391 3.34 -16.08 15.98
N ASP A 392 3.26 -17.12 15.15
CA ASP A 392 2.64 -17.14 13.83
C ASP A 392 1.20 -16.56 13.79
N ALA A 393 0.42 -16.68 14.87
CA ALA A 393 -0.96 -16.19 14.92
C ALA A 393 -1.05 -14.65 15.00
N LEU A 394 -0.16 -14.02 15.79
CA LEU A 394 -0.06 -12.56 15.87
C LEU A 394 0.48 -12.00 14.55
N GLU A 395 1.48 -12.67 13.97
CA GLU A 395 2.03 -12.31 12.67
C GLU A 395 0.97 -12.38 11.56
N ALA A 396 0.11 -13.40 11.57
CA ALA A 396 -1.00 -13.53 10.63
C ALA A 396 -2.04 -12.40 10.77
N LEU A 397 -2.36 -11.98 11.99
CA LEU A 397 -3.26 -10.84 12.23
C LEU A 397 -2.64 -9.52 11.76
N MET A 398 -1.36 -9.28 12.04
CA MET A 398 -0.64 -8.11 11.53
C MET A 398 -0.63 -8.08 10.00
N ALA A 399 -0.37 -9.22 9.35
CA ALA A 399 -0.45 -9.35 7.89
C ALA A 399 -1.86 -9.05 7.35
N LEU A 400 -2.92 -9.46 8.05
CA LEU A 400 -4.30 -9.16 7.67
C LEU A 400 -4.61 -7.66 7.76
N LEU A 401 -4.16 -6.99 8.83
CA LEU A 401 -4.30 -5.53 8.98
C LEU A 401 -3.59 -4.78 7.85
N LEU A 402 -2.36 -5.19 7.52
CA LEU A 402 -1.60 -4.62 6.41
C LEU A 402 -2.33 -4.82 5.06
N ASN A 403 -2.96 -5.97 4.83
CA ASN A 403 -3.76 -6.22 3.63
C ASN A 403 -5.05 -5.39 3.55
N ALA A 404 -5.58 -4.96 4.70
CA ALA A 404 -6.74 -4.07 4.79
C ALA A 404 -6.36 -2.58 4.80
N SER A 405 -5.05 -2.26 4.81
CA SER A 405 -4.55 -0.90 5.01
C SER A 405 -5.00 0.08 3.92
N ASP A 406 -5.19 -0.38 2.67
CA ASP A 406 -5.74 0.43 1.57
C ASP A 406 -7.08 1.10 1.94
N GLY A 407 -7.96 0.41 2.66
CA GLY A 407 -9.24 0.96 3.13
C GLY A 407 -9.10 2.08 4.17
N ALA A 408 -7.95 2.18 4.82
CA ALA A 408 -7.61 3.18 5.82
C ALA A 408 -6.54 4.16 5.34
N GLY A 409 -6.26 4.23 4.03
CA GLY A 409 -5.28 5.17 3.46
C GLY A 409 -3.82 4.69 3.49
N GLY A 410 -3.59 3.39 3.67
CA GLY A 410 -2.32 2.73 3.42
C GLY A 410 -1.89 2.77 1.96
N THR A 411 -0.61 2.54 1.70
CA THR A 411 0.00 2.54 0.37
C THR A 411 -0.02 1.14 -0.26
N LEU A 412 0.32 1.05 -1.56
CA LEU A 412 0.49 -0.24 -2.24
C LEU A 412 1.58 -1.08 -1.56
N GLN A 413 2.65 -0.44 -1.07
CA GLN A 413 3.71 -1.09 -0.29
C GLN A 413 3.17 -1.73 1.00
N ASP A 414 2.32 -1.03 1.75
CA ASP A 414 1.75 -1.55 3.00
C ASP A 414 0.93 -2.83 2.72
N THR A 415 0.15 -2.79 1.63
CA THR A 415 -0.66 -3.93 1.18
C THR A 415 0.23 -5.08 0.67
N ALA A 416 1.27 -4.79 -0.11
CA ALA A 416 2.22 -5.79 -0.62
C ALA A 416 2.98 -6.49 0.51
N LEU A 417 3.39 -5.76 1.56
CA LEU A 417 4.03 -6.32 2.74
C LEU A 417 3.06 -7.25 3.51
N GLY A 418 1.78 -6.88 3.56
CA GLY A 418 0.71 -7.73 4.05
C GLY A 418 0.60 -9.03 3.25
N PHE A 419 0.61 -8.97 1.92
CA PHE A 419 0.53 -10.15 1.06
C PHE A 419 1.76 -11.06 1.19
N ALA A 420 2.96 -10.49 1.19
CA ALA A 420 4.21 -11.25 1.33
C ALA A 420 4.25 -12.05 2.64
N ASN A 421 3.66 -11.51 3.72
CA ASN A 421 3.59 -12.17 5.02
C ASN A 421 2.32 -13.01 5.22
N LEU A 422 1.29 -12.84 4.39
CA LEU A 422 0.05 -13.62 4.47
C LEU A 422 0.31 -15.12 4.34
N LYS A 423 1.26 -15.51 3.48
CA LYS A 423 1.68 -16.91 3.28
C LYS A 423 2.18 -17.58 4.57
N LYS A 424 2.85 -16.83 5.46
CA LYS A 424 3.30 -17.36 6.76
C LYS A 424 2.10 -17.74 7.63
N GLY A 425 1.07 -16.88 7.63
CA GLY A 425 -0.21 -17.16 8.29
C GLY A 425 -0.97 -18.33 7.67
N VAL A 426 -0.98 -18.44 6.34
CA VAL A 426 -1.55 -19.58 5.61
C VAL A 426 -0.87 -20.90 6.01
N ASP A 427 0.46 -20.92 6.00
CA ASP A 427 1.25 -22.11 6.33
C ASP A 427 1.09 -22.50 7.81
N TYR A 428 0.91 -21.52 8.70
CA TYR A 428 0.55 -21.75 10.09
C TYR A 428 -0.80 -22.46 10.25
N LEU A 429 -1.85 -21.93 9.60
CA LEU A 429 -3.19 -22.54 9.62
C LEU A 429 -3.16 -23.97 9.06
N ARG A 430 -2.37 -24.21 8.01
CA ARG A 430 -2.15 -25.54 7.41
C ARG A 430 -1.38 -26.50 8.33
N ARG A 431 -0.37 -26.04 9.08
CA ARG A 431 0.33 -26.88 10.07
C ARG A 431 -0.58 -27.26 11.24
N LYS A 432 -1.40 -26.33 11.71
CA LYS A 432 -2.41 -26.58 12.75
C LYS A 432 -3.51 -27.52 12.27
N SER A 433 -3.83 -27.55 10.97
CA SER A 433 -4.86 -28.43 10.43
C SER A 433 -4.52 -29.92 10.49
N GLN A 434 -3.24 -30.24 10.32
CA GLN A 434 -2.74 -31.62 10.36
C GLN A 434 -2.72 -32.21 11.78
N THR A 435 -2.94 -31.40 12.82
CA THR A 435 -2.77 -31.79 14.24
C THR A 435 -4.07 -31.82 15.06
N SER A 436 -5.24 -31.96 14.40
CA SER A 436 -6.55 -32.36 14.99
C SER A 436 -7.61 -31.26 15.15
N ILE A 437 -8.05 -30.60 14.06
CA ILE A 437 -9.32 -29.83 14.02
C ILE A 437 -10.02 -29.99 12.65
N PRO A 438 -11.31 -30.42 12.58
CA PRO A 438 -12.10 -30.49 11.34
C PRO A 438 -12.31 -29.15 10.60
N MET A 439 -12.00 -28.02 11.24
CA MET A 439 -12.17 -26.65 10.73
C MET A 439 -10.93 -26.10 10.00
N ALA A 440 -9.85 -26.87 9.92
CA ALA A 440 -8.56 -26.35 9.53
C ALA A 440 -8.17 -26.70 8.08
N GLU A 441 -8.83 -27.69 7.47
CA GLU A 441 -8.87 -27.86 6.00
C GLU A 441 -9.62 -26.66 5.38
N ASN A 442 -10.66 -26.19 6.05
CA ASN A 442 -11.45 -25.01 5.69
C ASN A 442 -10.60 -23.74 5.73
N LEU A 443 -9.92 -23.47 6.85
CA LEU A 443 -9.02 -22.32 6.97
C LEU A 443 -7.88 -22.31 5.93
N ALA A 444 -7.40 -23.48 5.50
CA ALA A 444 -6.41 -23.58 4.42
C ALA A 444 -6.99 -23.19 3.04
N VAL A 445 -8.22 -23.61 2.74
CA VAL A 445 -8.94 -23.17 1.54
C VAL A 445 -9.19 -21.67 1.57
N GLY A 446 -9.71 -21.14 2.69
CA GLY A 446 -9.92 -19.69 2.85
C GLY A 446 -8.61 -18.89 2.67
N ALA A 447 -7.49 -19.44 3.13
CA ALA A 447 -6.18 -18.84 2.96
C ALA A 447 -5.65 -18.90 1.51
N GLU A 448 -5.90 -19.99 0.78
CA GLU A 448 -5.65 -20.05 -0.67
C GLU A 448 -6.51 -19.06 -1.45
N VAL A 449 -7.77 -18.86 -1.04
CA VAL A 449 -8.63 -17.84 -1.65
C VAL A 449 -8.11 -16.44 -1.39
N MET A 450 -7.69 -16.13 -0.16
CA MET A 450 -7.13 -14.82 0.18
C MET A 450 -5.84 -14.53 -0.59
N SER A 451 -4.98 -15.55 -0.76
CA SER A 451 -3.79 -15.46 -1.62
C SER A 451 -4.19 -15.21 -3.08
N LEU A 452 -5.18 -15.94 -3.60
CA LEU A 452 -5.64 -15.79 -4.97
C LEU A 452 -6.29 -14.41 -5.22
N MET A 453 -7.05 -13.90 -4.26
CA MET A 453 -7.57 -12.53 -4.30
C MET A 453 -6.43 -11.50 -4.29
N GLY A 454 -5.35 -11.76 -3.56
CA GLY A 454 -4.12 -10.97 -3.66
C GLY A 454 -3.51 -11.01 -5.06
N ASP A 455 -3.35 -12.20 -5.62
CA ASP A 455 -2.80 -12.40 -6.96
C ASP A 455 -3.64 -11.63 -8.01
N PHE A 456 -4.97 -11.68 -7.92
CA PHE A 456 -5.86 -10.90 -8.78
C PHE A 456 -5.64 -9.39 -8.64
N ARG A 457 -5.50 -8.86 -7.41
CA ARG A 457 -5.23 -7.42 -7.21
C ARG A 457 -3.88 -7.00 -7.78
N THR A 458 -2.88 -7.88 -7.73
CA THR A 458 -1.56 -7.61 -8.31
C THR A 458 -1.51 -7.78 -9.83
N ALA A 459 -2.40 -8.62 -10.40
CA ALA A 459 -2.54 -8.74 -11.83
C ALA A 459 -3.09 -7.41 -12.38
N GLY A 460 -2.31 -6.76 -13.26
CA GLY A 460 -2.72 -5.51 -13.90
C GLY A 460 -4.04 -5.70 -14.65
N GLN A 461 -4.84 -4.62 -14.78
CA GLN A 461 -6.12 -4.68 -15.49
C GLN A 461 -5.98 -5.14 -16.95
N ASP A 462 -4.79 -5.01 -17.55
CA ASP A 462 -4.52 -5.36 -18.94
C ASP A 462 -3.76 -6.70 -19.10
N ASP A 463 -3.43 -7.39 -18.00
CA ASP A 463 -2.76 -8.70 -18.04
C ASP A 463 -3.77 -9.84 -18.25
N VAL A 464 -4.44 -9.80 -19.40
CA VAL A 464 -5.48 -10.76 -19.78
C VAL A 464 -4.99 -12.22 -19.69
N PRO A 465 -3.76 -12.60 -20.13
CA PRO A 465 -3.26 -13.97 -19.96
C PRO A 465 -3.19 -14.39 -18.49
N ARG A 466 -2.67 -13.54 -17.60
CA ARG A 466 -2.59 -13.84 -16.17
C ARG A 466 -3.97 -13.90 -15.52
N LEU A 467 -4.86 -12.96 -15.85
CA LEU A 467 -6.23 -12.96 -15.35
C LEU A 467 -6.99 -14.23 -15.72
N ARG A 468 -6.78 -14.78 -16.93
CA ARG A 468 -7.34 -16.09 -17.32
C ARG A 468 -6.79 -17.25 -16.48
N GLU A 469 -5.48 -17.27 -16.21
CA GLU A 469 -4.85 -18.29 -15.36
C GLU A 469 -5.40 -18.24 -13.92
N LEU A 470 -5.51 -17.04 -13.35
CA LEU A 470 -6.04 -16.84 -12.02
C LEU A 470 -7.53 -17.16 -11.94
N LEU A 471 -8.32 -16.82 -12.96
CA LEU A 471 -9.72 -17.19 -13.04
C LEU A 471 -9.90 -18.71 -13.05
N ALA A 472 -9.11 -19.46 -13.82
CA ALA A 472 -9.17 -20.92 -13.81
C ALA A 472 -8.91 -21.49 -12.41
N LYS A 473 -7.94 -20.94 -11.66
CA LYS A 473 -7.68 -21.32 -10.26
C LYS A 473 -8.86 -21.00 -9.35
N ALA A 474 -9.52 -19.86 -9.56
CA ALA A 474 -10.69 -19.46 -8.78
C ALA A 474 -11.89 -20.37 -9.05
N GLU A 475 -12.07 -20.79 -10.31
CA GLU A 475 -13.11 -21.73 -10.72
C GLU A 475 -12.90 -23.12 -10.13
N ASP A 476 -11.68 -23.65 -10.20
CA ASP A 476 -11.31 -24.92 -9.58
C ASP A 476 -11.59 -24.89 -8.07
N LEU A 477 -11.18 -23.82 -7.41
CA LEU A 477 -11.31 -23.68 -5.97
C LEU A 477 -12.78 -23.51 -5.54
N ALA A 478 -13.58 -22.73 -6.27
CA ALA A 478 -15.02 -22.64 -6.06
C ALA A 478 -15.74 -23.98 -6.29
N GLY A 479 -15.21 -24.84 -7.17
CA GLY A 479 -15.73 -26.19 -7.42
C GLY A 479 -15.37 -27.22 -6.34
N ILE A 480 -14.29 -26.99 -5.57
CA ILE A 480 -13.82 -27.90 -4.51
C ILE A 480 -14.62 -27.71 -3.20
N VAL A 481 -15.18 -26.52 -2.95
CA VAL A 481 -15.90 -26.21 -1.71
C VAL A 481 -17.41 -26.53 -1.84
N PRO A 482 -17.97 -27.50 -1.09
CA PRO A 482 -19.37 -27.89 -1.21
C PRO A 482 -20.36 -26.75 -0.93
N GLU A 483 -21.52 -26.76 -1.61
CA GLU A 483 -22.65 -25.87 -1.30
C GLU A 483 -23.14 -26.12 0.15
N GLY A 484 -23.25 -25.05 0.95
CA GLY A 484 -23.61 -25.09 2.38
C GLY A 484 -22.41 -25.12 3.35
N HIS A 485 -21.19 -25.02 2.84
CA HIS A 485 -19.98 -24.88 3.66
C HIS A 485 -19.73 -23.42 4.08
N ASP A 486 -19.28 -23.17 5.32
CA ASP A 486 -19.08 -21.81 5.87
C ASP A 486 -18.16 -20.91 5.03
N LEU A 487 -17.29 -21.48 4.18
CA LEU A 487 -16.36 -20.76 3.28
C LEU A 487 -16.75 -20.78 1.81
N HIS A 488 -17.88 -21.39 1.44
CA HIS A 488 -18.33 -21.47 0.04
C HIS A 488 -18.48 -20.08 -0.58
N TYR A 489 -18.96 -19.12 0.21
CA TYR A 489 -19.08 -17.74 -0.23
C TYR A 489 -17.75 -17.12 -0.66
N ILE A 490 -16.63 -17.43 0.02
CA ILE A 490 -15.32 -16.84 -0.33
C ILE A 490 -14.85 -17.33 -1.70
N GLY A 491 -15.07 -18.61 -2.01
CA GLY A 491 -14.79 -19.17 -3.35
C GLY A 491 -15.62 -18.50 -4.45
N LEU A 492 -16.92 -18.26 -4.20
CA LEU A 492 -17.79 -17.52 -5.11
C LEU A 492 -17.32 -16.07 -5.31
N ILE A 493 -16.88 -15.39 -4.25
CA ILE A 493 -16.35 -14.02 -4.32
C ILE A 493 -15.04 -13.97 -5.12
N ALA A 494 -14.13 -14.92 -4.96
CA ALA A 494 -12.90 -14.95 -5.75
C ALA A 494 -13.17 -15.23 -7.24
N ARG A 495 -14.10 -16.14 -7.55
CA ARG A 495 -14.54 -16.39 -8.93
C ARG A 495 -15.22 -15.17 -9.55
N SER A 496 -16.11 -14.53 -8.78
CA SER A 496 -16.75 -13.26 -9.14
C SER A 496 -15.70 -12.21 -9.49
N MET A 497 -14.72 -11.99 -8.61
CA MET A 497 -13.65 -11.00 -8.81
C MET A 497 -12.86 -11.30 -10.08
N GLY A 498 -12.46 -12.55 -10.31
CA GLY A 498 -11.77 -12.95 -11.54
C GLY A 498 -12.58 -12.68 -12.81
N ARG A 499 -13.89 -12.97 -12.80
CA ARG A 499 -14.80 -12.72 -13.93
C ARG A 499 -15.04 -11.23 -14.16
N LEU A 500 -15.22 -10.44 -13.10
CA LEU A 500 -15.39 -8.99 -13.19
C LEU A 500 -14.12 -8.31 -13.71
N MET A 501 -12.94 -8.71 -13.21
CA MET A 501 -11.66 -8.15 -13.67
C MET A 501 -11.36 -8.54 -15.11
N LEU A 502 -11.50 -9.82 -15.48
CA LEU A 502 -11.29 -10.27 -16.85
C LEU A 502 -12.33 -9.66 -17.80
N GLY A 503 -13.60 -9.64 -17.41
CA GLY A 503 -14.68 -9.06 -18.20
C GLY A 503 -14.47 -7.55 -18.44
N ARG A 504 -13.93 -6.82 -17.47
CA ARG A 504 -13.53 -5.42 -17.64
C ARG A 504 -12.35 -5.30 -18.60
N ALA A 505 -11.33 -6.13 -18.45
CA ALA A 505 -10.13 -6.14 -19.30
C ALA A 505 -10.46 -6.46 -20.78
N THR A 506 -11.42 -7.35 -21.02
CA THR A 506 -11.81 -7.78 -22.36
C THR A 506 -13.07 -7.08 -22.89
N MET A 507 -13.67 -6.20 -22.10
CA MET A 507 -14.99 -5.58 -22.37
C MET A 507 -16.09 -6.61 -22.67
N ASP A 508 -16.02 -7.77 -22.02
CA ASP A 508 -16.96 -8.88 -22.19
C ASP A 508 -18.12 -8.76 -21.20
N LYS A 509 -19.29 -8.39 -21.72
CA LYS A 509 -20.52 -8.21 -20.92
C LYS A 509 -21.03 -9.50 -20.29
N GLU A 510 -20.86 -10.66 -20.93
CA GLU A 510 -21.32 -11.94 -20.37
C GLU A 510 -20.47 -12.35 -19.16
N LEU A 511 -19.16 -12.11 -19.24
CA LEU A 511 -18.26 -12.30 -18.10
C LEU A 511 -18.61 -11.35 -16.93
N LEU A 512 -18.89 -10.08 -17.22
CA LEU A 512 -19.30 -9.11 -16.20
C LEU A 512 -20.60 -9.51 -15.50
N LEU A 513 -21.62 -9.91 -16.27
CA LEU A 513 -22.90 -10.37 -15.71
C LEU A 513 -22.76 -11.67 -14.91
N SER A 514 -21.94 -12.62 -15.38
CA SER A 514 -21.67 -13.87 -14.67
C SER A 514 -20.90 -13.62 -13.36
N GLY A 515 -19.95 -12.67 -13.38
CA GLY A 515 -19.23 -12.23 -12.20
C GLY A 515 -20.15 -11.57 -11.18
N LEU A 516 -21.12 -10.76 -11.62
CA LEU A 516 -22.11 -10.14 -10.74
C LEU A 516 -23.05 -11.18 -10.11
N ALA A 517 -23.49 -12.19 -10.87
CA ALA A 517 -24.30 -13.28 -10.33
C ALA A 517 -23.55 -14.09 -9.26
N ASP A 518 -22.26 -14.38 -9.50
CA ASP A 518 -21.40 -15.03 -8.50
C ASP A 518 -21.23 -14.18 -7.23
N PHE A 519 -21.14 -12.86 -7.39
CA PHE A 519 -21.03 -11.93 -6.26
C PHE A 519 -22.28 -12.00 -5.37
N GLU A 520 -23.46 -11.97 -5.96
CA GLU A 520 -24.73 -12.03 -5.21
C GLU A 520 -24.96 -13.39 -4.56
N ALA A 521 -24.61 -14.48 -5.26
CA ALA A 521 -24.63 -15.82 -4.68
C ALA A 521 -23.66 -15.92 -3.49
N GLY A 522 -22.47 -15.31 -3.61
CA GLY A 522 -21.52 -15.17 -2.52
C GLY A 522 -22.09 -14.37 -1.35
N LYS A 523 -22.70 -13.21 -1.61
CA LYS A 523 -23.33 -12.38 -0.57
C LYS A 523 -24.44 -13.14 0.18
N ALA A 524 -25.31 -13.84 -0.54
CA ALA A 524 -26.35 -14.66 0.05
C ALA A 524 -25.76 -15.77 0.94
N ALA A 525 -24.76 -16.50 0.43
CA ALA A 525 -24.07 -17.54 1.19
C ALA A 525 -23.28 -17.00 2.40
N ALA A 526 -22.77 -15.77 2.34
CA ALA A 526 -22.10 -15.11 3.47
C ALA A 526 -23.07 -14.81 4.62
N GLY A 527 -24.31 -14.40 4.30
CA GLY A 527 -25.36 -14.18 5.30
C GLY A 527 -25.80 -15.44 6.04
N GLU A 528 -25.49 -16.62 5.50
CA GLU A 528 -25.77 -17.93 6.10
C GLU A 528 -24.56 -18.54 6.82
N SER A 529 -23.37 -17.91 6.76
CA SER A 529 -22.11 -18.40 7.33
C SER A 529 -21.98 -18.11 8.83
N ASN A 530 -21.37 -19.02 9.58
CA ASN A 530 -21.08 -18.83 11.01
C ASN A 530 -19.75 -18.09 11.31
N LEU A 531 -19.05 -17.58 10.29
CA LEU A 531 -17.75 -16.93 10.44
C LEU A 531 -17.87 -15.42 10.74
N PRO A 532 -16.98 -14.84 11.57
CA PRO A 532 -16.98 -13.43 11.95
C PRO A 532 -16.45 -12.49 10.85
N LEU A 533 -16.77 -12.75 9.58
CA LEU A 533 -16.43 -11.89 8.45
C LEU A 533 -17.72 -11.20 8.01
N GLY A 534 -17.88 -9.93 8.39
CA GLY A 534 -19.11 -9.18 8.18
C GLY A 534 -19.49 -9.05 6.69
N VAL A 535 -20.79 -9.21 6.40
CA VAL A 535 -21.39 -8.98 5.07
C VAL A 535 -21.12 -7.55 4.57
N ASP A 536 -20.98 -6.60 5.49
CA ASP A 536 -20.70 -5.19 5.21
C ASP A 536 -19.40 -4.97 4.42
N TRP A 537 -18.39 -5.83 4.60
CA TRP A 537 -17.17 -5.77 3.79
C TRP A 537 -17.45 -6.10 2.32
N LEU A 538 -18.34 -7.08 2.04
CA LEU A 538 -18.70 -7.46 0.68
C LEU A 538 -19.43 -6.32 -0.03
N GLU A 539 -20.32 -5.59 0.66
CA GLU A 539 -21.04 -4.45 0.06
C GLU A 539 -20.12 -3.32 -0.42
N SER A 540 -18.91 -3.22 0.14
CA SER A 540 -17.89 -2.26 -0.33
C SER A 540 -17.22 -2.67 -1.65
N VAL A 541 -17.32 -3.95 -2.07
CA VAL A 541 -16.64 -4.51 -3.25
C VAL A 541 -17.41 -4.22 -4.54
N VAL A 542 -18.74 -4.39 -4.52
CA VAL A 542 -19.65 -3.99 -5.62
C VAL A 542 -20.77 -3.14 -5.02
N PRO A 543 -20.56 -1.82 -4.89
CA PRO A 543 -21.58 -0.92 -4.37
C PRO A 543 -22.76 -0.87 -5.34
N ASP A 544 -23.93 -1.34 -4.87
CA ASP A 544 -25.20 -1.41 -5.61
C ASP A 544 -25.16 -2.29 -6.87
N ALA A 545 -25.21 -3.61 -6.63
CA ALA A 545 -25.28 -4.65 -7.67
C ALA A 545 -26.47 -4.47 -8.63
N ASP A 546 -27.60 -3.93 -8.17
CA ASP A 546 -28.80 -3.72 -9.00
C ASP A 546 -28.58 -2.58 -10.00
N ALA A 547 -27.98 -1.48 -9.56
CA ALA A 547 -27.59 -0.40 -10.46
C ALA A 547 -26.57 -0.88 -11.50
N PHE A 548 -25.56 -1.66 -11.08
CA PHE A 548 -24.56 -2.21 -12.00
C PHE A 548 -25.18 -3.21 -13.00
N ARG A 549 -26.13 -4.04 -12.56
CA ARG A 549 -26.92 -4.91 -13.44
C ARG A 549 -27.69 -4.10 -14.47
N ALA A 550 -28.42 -3.07 -14.05
CA ALA A 550 -29.19 -2.20 -14.95
C ALA A 550 -28.29 -1.61 -16.04
N TYR A 551 -27.09 -1.15 -15.67
CA TYR A 551 -26.06 -0.66 -16.59
C TYR A 551 -25.62 -1.72 -17.61
N LEU A 552 -25.34 -2.95 -17.17
CA LEU A 552 -24.87 -4.03 -18.05
C LEU A 552 -25.97 -4.55 -18.98
N THR A 553 -27.23 -4.60 -18.50
CA THR A 553 -28.37 -5.13 -19.26
C THR A 553 -29.10 -4.09 -20.10
N ASP A 554 -28.74 -2.81 -19.97
CA ASP A 554 -29.45 -1.68 -20.60
C ASP A 554 -30.97 -1.69 -20.25
N ASP A 555 -31.31 -2.14 -19.03
CA ASP A 555 -32.70 -2.28 -18.57
C ASP A 555 -33.04 -1.22 -17.52
N PRO A 556 -33.83 -0.18 -17.89
CA PRO A 556 -34.19 0.88 -16.97
C PRO A 556 -35.16 0.45 -15.86
N ALA A 557 -35.76 -0.75 -15.93
CA ALA A 557 -36.71 -1.23 -14.92
C ALA A 557 -36.08 -1.45 -13.53
N ASN A 558 -34.76 -1.64 -13.48
CA ASN A 558 -34.00 -1.83 -12.24
C ASN A 558 -33.22 -0.57 -11.83
N LEU A 559 -33.54 0.60 -12.38
CA LEU A 559 -32.91 1.85 -11.98
C LEU A 559 -33.31 2.20 -10.54
N PRO A 560 -32.34 2.41 -9.63
CA PRO A 560 -32.64 2.79 -8.25
C PRO A 560 -33.34 4.15 -8.18
N ASP A 561 -34.17 4.33 -7.16
CA ASP A 561 -34.85 5.59 -6.88
C ASP A 561 -33.84 6.70 -6.53
N ARG A 562 -34.21 7.95 -6.80
CA ARG A 562 -33.42 9.14 -6.45
C ARG A 562 -33.54 9.42 -4.95
N GLU A 563 -32.81 8.65 -4.14
CA GLU A 563 -32.77 8.81 -2.68
C GLU A 563 -31.57 9.68 -2.26
N PRO A 564 -31.80 10.85 -1.64
CA PRO A 564 -30.71 11.71 -1.20
C PRO A 564 -29.99 11.12 0.01
N PRO A 565 -28.64 11.14 0.06
CA PRO A 565 -27.91 10.61 1.21
C PRO A 565 -28.16 11.45 2.47
N PRO A 566 -28.24 10.82 3.66
CA PRO A 566 -28.54 11.49 4.93
C PRO A 566 -27.52 12.60 5.24
N ALA A 567 -27.91 13.61 6.02
CA ALA A 567 -27.09 14.81 6.24
C ALA A 567 -25.74 14.51 6.91
N ASP A 568 -25.69 13.50 7.77
CA ASP A 568 -24.53 12.99 8.52
C ASP A 568 -23.84 11.81 7.83
N ALA A 569 -24.11 11.58 6.53
CA ALA A 569 -23.51 10.50 5.76
C ALA A 569 -21.97 10.54 5.81
N THR A 570 -21.36 9.37 5.99
CA THR A 570 -19.91 9.19 5.93
C THR A 570 -19.39 9.34 4.49
N ALA A 571 -18.07 9.51 4.32
CA ALA A 571 -17.46 9.59 3.00
C ALA A 571 -17.75 8.34 2.13
N ALA A 572 -17.74 7.15 2.72
CA ALA A 572 -18.08 5.90 2.04
C ALA A 572 -19.54 5.88 1.57
N GLN A 573 -20.48 6.33 2.42
CA GLN A 573 -21.90 6.41 2.07
C GLN A 573 -22.16 7.42 0.94
N LEU A 574 -21.47 8.57 0.97
CA LEU A 574 -21.55 9.57 -0.10
C LEU A 574 -21.00 9.00 -1.41
N HIS A 575 -19.84 8.35 -1.39
CA HIS A 575 -19.26 7.74 -2.59
C HIS A 575 -20.19 6.69 -3.22
N THR A 576 -20.78 5.80 -2.40
CA THR A 576 -21.79 4.84 -2.87
C THR A 576 -23.04 5.52 -3.43
N ALA A 577 -23.51 6.61 -2.83
CA ALA A 577 -24.64 7.39 -3.36
C ALA A 577 -24.32 8.02 -4.73
N VAL A 578 -23.10 8.52 -4.93
CA VAL A 578 -22.65 9.09 -6.22
C VAL A 578 -22.67 8.03 -7.31
N SER A 579 -22.13 6.83 -7.08
CA SER A 579 -22.13 5.75 -8.07
C SER A 579 -23.54 5.42 -8.56
N ARG A 580 -24.51 5.35 -7.63
CA ARG A 580 -25.93 5.09 -7.93
C ARG A 580 -26.55 6.20 -8.76
N LEU A 581 -26.37 7.45 -8.33
CA LEU A 581 -26.90 8.63 -9.04
C LEU A 581 -26.25 8.81 -10.41
N GLY A 582 -24.96 8.51 -10.55
CA GLY A 582 -24.22 8.59 -11.80
C GLY A 582 -24.70 7.58 -12.84
N ILE A 583 -24.93 6.32 -12.43
CA ILE A 583 -25.55 5.29 -13.29
C ILE A 583 -26.93 5.78 -13.73
N ARG A 584 -27.76 6.24 -12.79
CA ARG A 584 -29.09 6.76 -13.11
C ARG A 584 -29.05 7.89 -14.14
N TYR A 585 -28.23 8.92 -13.92
CA TYR A 585 -28.03 10.02 -14.88
C TYR A 585 -27.55 9.53 -16.25
N SER A 586 -26.70 8.50 -16.30
CA SER A 586 -26.21 7.95 -17.57
C SER A 586 -27.34 7.46 -18.48
N PHE A 587 -28.41 6.91 -17.89
CA PHE A 587 -29.64 6.45 -18.56
C PHE A 587 -30.65 7.57 -18.79
N THR A 588 -30.98 8.33 -17.75
CA THR A 588 -32.08 9.30 -17.78
C THR A 588 -31.70 10.57 -18.55
N LYS A 589 -30.42 10.96 -18.47
CA LYS A 589 -29.92 12.29 -18.83
C LYS A 589 -30.73 13.42 -18.17
N ASP A 590 -31.40 13.15 -17.04
CA ASP A 590 -32.23 14.10 -16.32
C ASP A 590 -31.34 15.16 -15.63
N PRO A 591 -31.56 16.46 -15.88
CA PRO A 591 -30.83 17.53 -15.18
C PRO A 591 -30.94 17.46 -13.65
N GLU A 592 -32.06 16.98 -13.10
CA GLU A 592 -32.20 16.85 -11.63
C GLU A 592 -31.33 15.72 -11.06
N ASP A 593 -31.11 14.63 -11.81
CA ASP A 593 -30.18 13.57 -11.42
C ASP A 593 -28.73 14.08 -11.47
N LEU A 594 -28.38 14.90 -12.47
CA LEU A 594 -27.08 15.55 -12.56
C LEU A 594 -26.83 16.51 -11.38
N GLU A 595 -27.82 17.30 -11.00
CA GLU A 595 -27.70 18.21 -9.84
C GLU A 595 -27.53 17.44 -8.53
N ALA A 596 -28.20 16.28 -8.38
CA ALA A 596 -28.02 15.40 -7.22
C ALA A 596 -26.62 14.79 -7.17
N VAL A 597 -26.04 14.42 -8.32
CA VAL A 597 -24.64 13.97 -8.43
C VAL A 597 -23.69 15.08 -7.97
N ILE A 598 -23.82 16.29 -8.52
CA ILE A 598 -22.97 17.45 -8.17
C ILE A 598 -23.07 17.76 -6.68
N THR A 599 -24.29 17.83 -6.14
CA THR A 599 -24.53 18.14 -4.71
C THR A 599 -23.87 17.11 -3.79
N THR A 600 -23.97 15.82 -4.14
CA THR A 600 -23.38 14.75 -3.34
C THR A 600 -21.85 14.75 -3.41
N LEU A 601 -21.30 15.00 -4.60
CA LEU A 601 -19.86 15.11 -4.82
C LEU A 601 -19.23 16.34 -4.14
N GLU A 602 -19.92 17.48 -4.09
CA GLU A 602 -19.45 18.66 -3.33
C GLU A 602 -19.40 18.39 -1.82
N ARG A 603 -20.36 17.63 -1.28
CA ARG A 603 -20.28 17.16 0.11
C ARG A 603 -19.07 16.25 0.31
N LEU A 604 -18.82 15.32 -0.61
CA LEU A 604 -17.67 14.42 -0.56
C LEU A 604 -16.33 15.18 -0.68
N ARG A 605 -16.27 16.23 -1.51
CA ARG A 605 -15.12 17.15 -1.65
C ARG A 605 -14.73 17.79 -0.32
N GLU A 606 -15.69 18.15 0.52
CA GLU A 606 -15.40 18.68 1.86
C GLU A 606 -14.77 17.62 2.78
N HIS A 607 -15.24 16.36 2.74
CA HIS A 607 -14.58 15.26 3.44
C HIS A 607 -13.15 15.00 2.93
N ILE A 608 -12.94 15.10 1.61
CA ILE A 608 -11.62 14.96 0.98
C ILE A 608 -10.66 16.06 1.49
N ARG A 609 -11.10 17.31 1.52
CA ARG A 609 -10.31 18.45 2.04
C ARG A 609 -9.94 18.31 3.51
N GLN A 610 -10.79 17.64 4.29
CA GLN A 610 -10.53 17.29 5.68
C GLN A 610 -9.65 16.05 5.86
N GLY A 611 -9.23 15.38 4.77
CA GLY A 611 -8.41 14.18 4.79
C GLY A 611 -9.16 12.90 5.17
N ARG A 612 -10.50 12.90 5.15
CA ARG A 612 -11.36 11.78 5.61
C ARG A 612 -11.76 10.80 4.50
N ALA A 613 -11.28 11.00 3.28
CA ALA A 613 -11.66 10.17 2.12
C ALA A 613 -10.50 9.98 1.11
N PRO A 614 -9.26 9.66 1.54
CA PRO A 614 -8.10 9.66 0.66
C PRO A 614 -8.23 8.69 -0.52
N ARG A 615 -8.77 7.48 -0.29
CA ARG A 615 -8.90 6.43 -1.32
C ARG A 615 -9.70 6.85 -2.56
N VAL A 616 -10.77 7.61 -2.36
CA VAL A 616 -11.70 7.98 -3.45
C VAL A 616 -11.49 9.42 -3.91
N ALA A 617 -10.46 10.11 -3.40
CA ALA A 617 -10.33 11.55 -3.52
C ALA A 617 -10.11 12.00 -4.96
N GLY A 618 -9.09 11.46 -5.64
CA GLY A 618 -8.79 11.79 -7.04
C GLY A 618 -9.96 11.49 -7.97
N ASP A 619 -10.49 10.26 -7.90
CA ASP A 619 -11.58 9.81 -8.77
C ASP A 619 -12.88 10.59 -8.53
N SER A 620 -13.26 10.85 -7.27
CA SER A 620 -14.48 11.59 -6.96
C SER A 620 -14.37 13.06 -7.38
N LEU A 621 -13.21 13.70 -7.21
CA LEU A 621 -12.99 15.05 -7.70
C LEU A 621 -13.03 15.10 -9.23
N TRP A 622 -12.49 14.09 -9.92
CA TRP A 622 -12.59 14.00 -11.36
C TRP A 622 -14.04 13.82 -11.84
N GLN A 623 -14.81 12.94 -11.19
CA GLN A 623 -16.25 12.80 -11.47
C GLN A 623 -17.01 14.10 -11.26
N LEU A 624 -16.63 14.91 -10.27
CA LEU A 624 -17.23 16.22 -10.03
C LEU A 624 -16.87 17.20 -11.15
N ALA A 625 -15.63 17.20 -11.63
CA ALA A 625 -15.21 17.98 -12.78
C ALA A 625 -16.01 17.60 -14.05
N GLU A 626 -16.21 16.30 -14.29
CA GLU A 626 -17.03 15.80 -15.40
C GLU A 626 -18.50 16.17 -15.24
N ALA A 627 -19.04 16.14 -14.02
CA ALA A 627 -20.42 16.55 -13.75
C ALA A 627 -20.64 18.05 -14.02
N TYR A 628 -19.71 18.92 -13.60
CA TYR A 628 -19.72 20.33 -13.96
C TYR A 628 -19.61 20.53 -15.47
N ARG A 629 -18.75 19.75 -16.14
CA ARG A 629 -18.59 19.80 -17.59
C ARG A 629 -19.87 19.39 -18.31
N ALA A 630 -20.55 18.33 -17.86
CA ALA A 630 -21.82 17.89 -18.40
C ALA A 630 -22.91 18.96 -18.23
N ARG A 631 -22.97 19.63 -17.07
CA ARG A 631 -23.90 20.74 -16.83
C ARG A 631 -23.61 21.93 -17.73
N TRP A 632 -22.33 22.27 -17.93
CA TRP A 632 -21.91 23.26 -18.91
C TRP A 632 -22.33 22.91 -20.34
N GLN A 633 -22.23 21.64 -20.76
CA GLN A 633 -22.65 21.24 -22.11
C GLN A 633 -24.16 21.48 -22.34
N GLN A 634 -24.99 21.38 -21.29
CA GLN A 634 -26.42 21.64 -21.34
C GLN A 634 -26.76 23.15 -21.30
N GLY A 635 -26.12 23.91 -20.39
CA GLY A 635 -26.48 25.31 -20.11
C GLY A 635 -25.56 26.39 -20.69
N ARG A 636 -24.32 26.02 -21.06
CA ARG A 636 -23.23 26.91 -21.51
C ARG A 636 -22.89 28.05 -20.54
N ASP A 637 -22.98 27.80 -19.23
CA ASP A 637 -22.61 28.75 -18.18
C ASP A 637 -21.10 28.74 -17.91
N ASP A 638 -20.43 29.88 -18.12
CA ASP A 638 -18.98 30.00 -17.92
C ASP A 638 -18.52 29.66 -16.49
N SER A 639 -19.39 29.79 -15.48
CA SER A 639 -19.07 29.40 -14.11
C SER A 639 -18.90 27.89 -13.94
N ASP A 640 -19.65 27.09 -14.69
CA ASP A 640 -19.53 25.61 -14.70
C ASP A 640 -18.26 25.17 -15.44
N ALA A 641 -17.90 25.85 -16.52
CA ALA A 641 -16.63 25.61 -17.21
C ALA A 641 -15.43 25.90 -16.32
N GLN A 642 -15.49 26.99 -15.56
CA GLN A 642 -14.50 27.36 -14.55
C GLN A 642 -14.43 26.32 -13.43
N ALA A 643 -15.57 25.93 -12.87
CA ALA A 643 -15.67 24.92 -11.80
C ALA A 643 -15.15 23.55 -12.23
N ALA A 644 -15.45 23.13 -13.46
CA ALA A 644 -14.91 21.89 -14.05
C ALA A 644 -13.39 21.92 -14.11
N THR A 645 -12.80 23.01 -14.62
CA THR A 645 -11.35 23.17 -14.74
C THR A 645 -10.66 23.24 -13.37
N ASP A 646 -11.22 24.00 -12.44
CA ASP A 646 -10.66 24.15 -11.08
C ASP A 646 -10.69 22.82 -10.33
N THR A 647 -11.78 22.06 -10.45
CA THR A 647 -11.94 20.76 -9.80
C THR A 647 -11.08 19.69 -10.48
N ALA A 648 -10.92 19.72 -11.81
CA ALA A 648 -10.01 18.83 -12.51
C ALA A 648 -8.55 19.03 -12.06
N ASN A 649 -8.12 20.28 -11.88
CA ASN A 649 -6.80 20.58 -11.33
C ASN A 649 -6.65 20.16 -9.86
N GLU A 650 -7.70 20.27 -9.05
CA GLU A 650 -7.71 19.74 -7.68
C GLU A 650 -7.62 18.21 -7.66
N ALA A 651 -8.29 17.52 -8.58
CA ALA A 651 -8.19 16.07 -8.77
C ALA A 651 -6.76 15.66 -9.14
N LEU A 652 -6.14 16.32 -10.12
CA LEU A 652 -4.76 16.06 -10.53
C LEU A 652 -3.75 16.32 -9.40
N ALA A 653 -3.93 17.39 -8.63
CA ALA A 653 -3.09 17.68 -7.47
C ALA A 653 -3.22 16.59 -6.39
N THR A 654 -4.42 16.04 -6.21
CA THR A 654 -4.68 14.93 -5.29
C THR A 654 -4.01 13.65 -5.77
N ILE A 655 -4.18 13.29 -7.05
CA ILE A 655 -3.50 12.12 -7.66
C ILE A 655 -1.98 12.25 -7.53
N ALA A 656 -1.43 13.42 -7.83
CA ALA A 656 0.00 13.69 -7.68
C ALA A 656 0.49 13.50 -6.23
N ALA A 657 -0.32 13.91 -5.25
CA ALA A 657 -0.05 13.73 -3.83
C ALA A 657 -0.07 12.25 -3.42
N ASP A 658 -1.01 11.47 -3.97
CA ASP A 658 -1.09 10.02 -3.73
C ASP A 658 0.08 9.26 -4.37
N VAL A 659 0.53 9.68 -5.57
CA VAL A 659 1.77 9.14 -6.19
C VAL A 659 2.97 9.41 -5.29
N LEU A 660 3.11 10.61 -4.73
CA LEU A 660 4.22 10.95 -3.84
C LEU A 660 4.23 10.13 -2.53
N LEU A 661 3.07 9.65 -2.08
CA LEU A 661 2.97 8.74 -0.93
C LEU A 661 3.45 7.32 -1.26
N GLN A 662 3.46 6.89 -2.53
CA GLN A 662 3.91 5.55 -2.89
C GLN A 662 5.43 5.40 -2.77
N HIS A 663 5.85 4.20 -2.39
CA HIS A 663 7.25 3.80 -2.37
C HIS A 663 7.64 3.11 -3.68
N GLY A 664 8.87 3.30 -4.14
CA GLY A 664 9.30 2.67 -5.38
C GLY A 664 8.68 3.26 -6.65
N ALA A 665 9.32 3.05 -7.80
CA ALA A 665 8.83 3.55 -9.08
C ALA A 665 7.61 2.79 -9.60
N GLU A 666 7.48 1.49 -9.30
CA GLU A 666 6.38 0.62 -9.73
C GLU A 666 5.03 0.99 -9.11
N ASP A 667 5.00 1.16 -7.78
CA ASP A 667 3.77 1.57 -7.09
C ASP A 667 3.37 2.99 -7.50
N ARG A 668 4.37 3.89 -7.65
CA ARG A 668 4.17 5.24 -8.19
C ARG A 668 3.56 5.21 -9.58
N LEU A 669 4.07 4.38 -10.49
CA LEU A 669 3.53 4.23 -11.83
C LEU A 669 2.08 3.71 -11.77
N THR A 670 1.82 2.72 -10.91
CA THR A 670 0.49 2.13 -10.73
C THR A 670 -0.55 3.18 -10.30
N THR A 671 -0.19 4.06 -9.34
CA THR A 671 -1.06 5.19 -8.93
C THR A 671 -1.13 6.28 -10.00
N ALA A 672 -0.06 6.49 -10.77
CA ALA A 672 0.00 7.51 -11.82
C ALA A 672 -0.69 7.12 -13.14
N ARG A 673 -1.10 5.85 -13.34
CA ARG A 673 -1.55 5.28 -14.63
C ARG A 673 -2.55 6.13 -15.42
N ASN A 674 -3.39 6.92 -14.75
CA ASN A 674 -4.39 7.77 -15.37
C ASN A 674 -4.05 9.28 -15.33
N GLY A 675 -3.05 9.69 -14.56
CA GLY A 675 -2.71 11.10 -14.33
C GLY A 675 -2.38 11.85 -15.62
N ALA A 676 -1.62 11.25 -16.54
CA ALA A 676 -1.21 11.88 -17.79
C ALA A 676 -2.39 12.17 -18.72
N SER A 677 -3.26 11.17 -18.94
CA SER A 677 -4.46 11.30 -19.77
C SER A 677 -5.45 12.32 -19.21
N LEU A 678 -5.66 12.31 -17.89
CA LEU A 678 -6.51 13.31 -17.21
C LEU A 678 -5.87 14.71 -17.29
N GLY A 679 -4.54 14.81 -17.19
CA GLY A 679 -3.78 16.05 -17.38
C GLY A 679 -3.98 16.68 -18.76
N ILE A 680 -3.92 15.87 -19.82
CA ILE A 680 -4.19 16.31 -21.20
C ILE A 680 -5.63 16.83 -21.33
N ARG A 681 -6.62 16.09 -20.82
CA ARG A 681 -8.04 16.51 -20.85
C ARG A 681 -8.25 17.83 -20.10
N ALA A 682 -7.73 17.94 -18.88
CA ALA A 682 -7.83 19.16 -18.08
C ALA A 682 -7.13 20.35 -18.77
N ALA A 683 -5.99 20.13 -19.43
CA ALA A 683 -5.30 21.15 -20.20
C ALA A 683 -6.11 21.63 -21.40
N LEU A 684 -6.70 20.70 -22.17
CA LEU A 684 -7.62 21.02 -23.28
C LEU A 684 -8.82 21.85 -22.80
N TRP A 685 -9.42 21.48 -21.67
CA TRP A 685 -10.53 22.23 -21.08
C TRP A 685 -10.10 23.63 -20.64
N ALA A 686 -8.98 23.77 -19.94
CA ALA A 686 -8.46 25.06 -19.48
C ALA A 686 -8.15 26.00 -20.67
N ALA A 687 -7.48 25.49 -21.69
CA ALA A 687 -7.10 26.26 -22.86
C ALA A 687 -8.30 26.67 -23.73
N ALA A 688 -9.35 25.85 -23.81
CA ALA A 688 -10.60 26.22 -24.49
C ALA A 688 -11.26 27.48 -23.89
N HIS A 689 -10.95 27.80 -22.62
CA HIS A 689 -11.42 28.98 -21.90
C HIS A 689 -10.32 30.01 -21.65
N ASN A 690 -9.23 29.96 -22.43
CA ASN A 690 -8.10 30.89 -22.37
C ASN A 690 -7.40 30.96 -20.99
N ARG A 691 -7.41 29.85 -20.23
CA ARG A 691 -6.72 29.71 -18.94
C ARG A 691 -5.38 29.01 -19.11
N VAL A 692 -4.41 29.72 -19.68
CA VAL A 692 -3.12 29.15 -20.09
C VAL A 692 -2.30 28.65 -18.89
N ASP A 693 -2.26 29.38 -17.77
CA ASP A 693 -1.55 28.94 -16.56
C ASP A 693 -2.10 27.62 -16.02
N ASP A 694 -3.43 27.46 -16.03
CA ASP A 694 -4.09 26.23 -15.58
C ASP A 694 -3.86 25.08 -16.55
N ALA A 695 -3.75 25.36 -17.86
CA ALA A 695 -3.42 24.35 -18.85
C ALA A 695 -2.00 23.81 -18.66
N VAL A 696 -1.01 24.68 -18.44
CA VAL A 696 0.36 24.25 -18.12
C VAL A 696 0.38 23.53 -16.78
N ALA A 697 -0.30 24.04 -15.75
CA ALA A 697 -0.36 23.37 -14.47
C ALA A 697 -0.96 21.96 -14.57
N ALA A 698 -2.02 21.77 -15.37
CA ALA A 698 -2.61 20.46 -15.62
C ALA A 698 -1.63 19.50 -16.31
N LEU A 699 -0.88 19.97 -17.31
CA LEU A 699 0.16 19.17 -17.97
C LEU A 699 1.29 18.81 -17.00
N GLU A 700 1.75 19.75 -16.19
CA GLU A 700 2.83 19.54 -15.21
C GLU A 700 2.41 18.71 -13.98
N LEU A 701 1.11 18.61 -13.70
CA LEU A 701 0.53 17.73 -12.67
C LEU A 701 0.15 16.35 -13.20
N GLY A 702 -0.18 16.22 -14.48
CA GLY A 702 -0.53 14.93 -15.07
C GLY A 702 0.69 14.15 -15.58
N ARG A 703 1.69 14.85 -16.08
CA ARG A 703 2.81 14.27 -16.82
C ARG A 703 4.07 14.14 -15.98
N ALA A 704 4.89 13.13 -16.29
CA ALA A 704 6.16 12.88 -15.60
C ALA A 704 5.99 12.78 -14.08
N LEU A 705 4.81 12.31 -13.62
CA LEU A 705 4.46 12.24 -12.21
C LEU A 705 5.41 11.32 -11.45
N VAL A 706 5.74 10.16 -12.05
CA VAL A 706 6.68 9.20 -11.45
C VAL A 706 8.07 9.82 -11.31
N LEU A 707 8.54 10.52 -12.33
CA LEU A 707 9.84 11.23 -12.33
C LEU A 707 9.86 12.35 -11.28
N LYS A 708 8.78 13.16 -11.22
CA LYS A 708 8.64 14.25 -10.25
C LYS A 708 8.60 13.71 -8.83
N ALA A 709 7.81 12.68 -8.56
CA ALA A 709 7.68 12.06 -7.25
C ALA A 709 8.99 11.39 -6.81
N ALA A 710 9.71 10.71 -7.72
CA ALA A 710 11.04 10.16 -7.43
C ALA A 710 12.06 11.27 -7.08
N ALA A 711 12.16 12.31 -7.91
CA ALA A 711 13.04 13.45 -7.65
C ALA A 711 12.69 14.17 -6.34
N THR A 712 11.39 14.32 -6.06
CA THR A 712 10.90 14.98 -4.85
C THR A 712 11.18 14.15 -3.60
N SER A 713 10.93 12.84 -3.64
CA SER A 713 11.18 11.91 -2.53
C SER A 713 12.65 11.92 -2.09
N ARG A 714 13.58 12.11 -3.05
CA ARG A 714 15.01 12.24 -2.77
C ARG A 714 15.38 13.51 -2.02
N ALA A 715 14.62 14.60 -2.19
CA ALA A 715 14.88 15.88 -1.55
C ALA A 715 14.14 16.05 -0.21
N VAL A 716 13.28 15.10 0.18
CA VAL A 716 12.48 15.18 1.41
C VAL A 716 13.33 15.38 2.67
N PRO A 717 14.43 14.62 2.91
CA PRO A 717 15.25 14.82 4.11
C PRO A 717 15.81 16.23 4.25
N GLU A 718 16.35 16.80 3.17
CA GLU A 718 16.90 18.15 3.15
C GLU A 718 15.79 19.20 3.35
N LEU A 719 14.64 19.02 2.69
CA LEU A 719 13.49 19.93 2.83
C LEU A 719 12.90 19.92 4.25
N LEU A 720 12.99 18.78 4.95
CA LEU A 720 12.61 18.66 6.36
C LEU A 720 13.61 19.35 7.26
N GLU A 721 14.92 19.19 7.01
CA GLU A 721 15.98 19.89 7.74
C GLU A 721 15.87 21.41 7.59
N ASP A 722 15.64 21.90 6.38
CA ASP A 722 15.47 23.33 6.09
C ASP A 722 14.25 23.93 6.82
N ARG A 723 13.23 23.11 7.11
CA ARG A 723 12.04 23.49 7.90
C ARG A 723 12.18 23.21 9.40
N GLY A 724 13.32 22.69 9.86
CA GLY A 724 13.59 22.41 11.28
C GLY A 724 13.03 21.09 11.81
N HIS A 725 12.63 20.16 10.93
CA HIS A 725 12.10 18.84 11.28
C HIS A 725 13.21 17.77 11.29
N HIS A 726 14.23 17.95 12.12
CA HIS A 726 15.43 17.08 12.15
C HIS A 726 15.12 15.61 12.47
N ASP A 727 14.21 15.34 13.41
CA ASP A 727 13.87 13.97 13.80
C ASP A 727 13.17 13.20 12.66
N LEU A 728 12.29 13.89 11.91
CA LEU A 728 11.63 13.30 10.74
C LEU A 728 12.62 13.06 9.60
N ALA A 729 13.60 13.96 9.41
CA ALA A 729 14.65 13.77 8.42
C ALA A 729 15.55 12.57 8.75
N ALA A 730 15.92 12.40 10.04
CA ALA A 730 16.69 11.25 10.50
C ALA A 730 15.91 9.94 10.31
N ALA A 731 14.66 9.88 10.77
CA ALA A 731 13.80 8.71 10.61
C ALA A 731 13.57 8.35 9.13
N TRP A 732 13.38 9.35 8.25
CA TRP A 732 13.25 9.12 6.80
C TRP A 732 14.50 8.45 6.23
N ARG A 733 15.70 8.92 6.59
CA ARG A 733 16.96 8.34 6.13
C ARG A 733 17.17 6.91 6.61
N GLU A 734 16.80 6.62 7.86
CA GLU A 734 16.84 5.27 8.42
C GLU A 734 15.85 4.33 7.72
N SER A 735 14.66 4.83 7.35
CA SER A 735 13.64 4.03 6.66
C SER A 735 13.96 3.73 5.19
N GLY A 736 14.82 4.52 4.55
CA GLY A 736 15.09 4.44 3.11
C GLY A 736 16.04 3.32 2.68
N ALA A 737 16.36 2.38 3.56
CA ALA A 737 17.43 1.40 3.38
C ALA A 737 17.03 -0.07 3.55
N ASP A 738 15.79 -0.38 3.93
CA ASP A 738 15.44 -1.75 4.34
C ASP A 738 14.22 -2.30 3.58
N ASP A 739 14.46 -3.19 2.62
CA ASP A 739 13.46 -4.14 2.07
C ASP A 739 13.17 -5.23 3.11
N SER A 740 12.99 -4.83 4.37
CA SER A 740 12.73 -5.76 5.46
C SER A 740 11.36 -6.41 5.21
N THR A 741 11.32 -7.73 5.26
CA THR A 741 10.06 -8.49 5.21
C THR A 741 9.44 -8.65 6.61
N GLU A 742 10.02 -7.99 7.62
CA GLU A 742 9.52 -8.01 8.99
C GLU A 742 8.22 -7.22 9.12
N LEU A 743 7.35 -7.69 10.01
CA LEU A 743 6.05 -7.05 10.26
C LEU A 743 6.25 -5.83 11.19
N PRO A 744 5.91 -4.61 10.73
CA PRO A 744 6.23 -3.38 11.44
C PRO A 744 5.22 -3.06 12.55
N ALA A 745 5.62 -2.20 13.49
CA ALA A 745 4.76 -1.69 14.56
C ALA A 745 3.78 -0.59 14.10
N GLU A 746 4.06 0.03 12.95
CA GLU A 746 3.27 1.08 12.31
C GLU A 746 3.27 0.81 10.80
N LEU A 747 2.30 1.35 10.06
CA LEU A 747 2.30 1.30 8.61
C LEU A 747 3.58 1.98 8.08
N PRO A 748 4.34 1.35 7.17
CA PRO A 748 5.47 1.98 6.51
C PRO A 748 5.14 3.36 5.91
N SER A 749 3.91 3.52 5.39
CA SER A 749 3.43 4.81 4.88
C SER A 749 3.22 5.91 5.93
N THR A 750 3.09 5.58 7.22
CA THR A 750 2.81 6.57 8.28
C THR A 750 3.95 7.56 8.45
N LEU A 751 5.21 7.10 8.47
CA LEU A 751 6.37 7.99 8.53
C LEU A 751 6.40 8.93 7.32
N ARG A 752 6.16 8.38 6.12
CA ARG A 752 6.13 9.16 4.89
C ARG A 752 5.03 10.21 4.90
N ARG A 753 3.82 9.86 5.32
CA ARG A 753 2.69 10.78 5.44
C ARG A 753 3.03 11.93 6.39
N ARG A 754 3.55 11.64 7.59
CA ARG A 754 3.97 12.65 8.57
C ARG A 754 5.03 13.60 8.03
N ALA A 755 6.04 13.06 7.35
CA ALA A 755 7.08 13.86 6.69
C ALA A 755 6.48 14.78 5.61
N LEU A 756 5.64 14.24 4.73
CA LEU A 756 5.02 15.01 3.65
C LEU A 756 4.04 16.07 4.17
N GLU A 757 3.27 15.77 5.22
CA GLU A 757 2.39 16.71 5.91
C GLU A 757 3.17 17.88 6.51
N ALA A 758 4.31 17.61 7.14
CA ALA A 758 5.22 18.65 7.66
C ALA A 758 5.77 19.56 6.54
N LEU A 759 5.90 19.03 5.31
CA LEU A 759 6.29 19.79 4.14
C LEU A 759 5.10 20.46 3.40
N GLY A 760 3.87 20.22 3.85
CA GLY A 760 2.66 20.80 3.26
C GLY A 760 2.34 20.25 1.86
N TYR A 761 2.55 18.95 1.60
CA TYR A 761 2.36 18.35 0.27
C TYR A 761 0.93 18.48 -0.30
N ARG A 762 -0.10 18.61 0.55
CA ARG A 762 -1.50 18.87 0.15
C ARG A 762 -1.80 20.36 -0.12
N GLN A 763 -0.87 21.27 0.18
CA GLN A 763 -1.06 22.70 -0.01
C GLN A 763 -0.75 23.09 -1.46
N ARG A 764 -1.57 23.99 -2.03
CA ARG A 764 -1.34 24.52 -3.38
C ARG A 764 0.01 25.27 -3.40
N GLY A 765 0.89 24.89 -4.33
CA GLY A 765 2.25 25.42 -4.41
C GLY A 765 3.25 24.82 -3.39
N GLY A 766 2.86 23.76 -2.69
CA GLY A 766 3.73 22.98 -1.82
C GLY A 766 4.73 22.10 -2.59
N LEU A 767 5.02 20.92 -2.06
CA LEU A 767 6.06 20.02 -2.60
C LEU A 767 5.87 19.64 -4.08
N LEU A 768 4.62 19.59 -4.53
CA LEU A 768 4.23 19.26 -5.91
C LEU A 768 3.88 20.50 -6.75
N GLY A 769 4.36 21.68 -6.35
CA GLY A 769 4.21 22.91 -7.12
C GLY A 769 4.56 22.71 -8.61
N THR A 770 3.78 23.33 -9.48
CA THR A 770 4.06 23.37 -10.92
C THR A 770 4.81 24.65 -11.25
N PRO A 771 5.72 24.62 -12.24
CA PRO A 771 6.38 25.84 -12.68
C PRO A 771 5.35 26.80 -13.27
N THR A 772 5.48 28.07 -12.91
CA THR A 772 4.68 29.16 -13.51
C THR A 772 5.15 29.44 -14.94
N LEU A 773 4.27 30.02 -15.77
CA LEU A 773 4.65 30.45 -17.13
C LEU A 773 5.86 31.39 -17.14
N ARG A 774 5.97 32.26 -16.12
CA ARG A 774 7.12 33.15 -15.96
C ARG A 774 8.40 32.39 -15.67
N GLU A 775 8.38 31.44 -14.73
CA GLU A 775 9.56 30.62 -14.44
C GLU A 775 10.01 29.79 -15.66
N LEU A 776 9.06 29.30 -16.45
CA LEU A 776 9.36 28.62 -17.71
C LEU A 776 9.99 29.59 -18.72
N ALA A 777 9.43 30.78 -18.92
CA ALA A 777 9.98 31.77 -19.85
C ALA A 777 11.39 32.25 -19.44
N ASP A 778 11.59 32.52 -18.14
CA ASP A 778 12.90 32.88 -17.58
C ASP A 778 13.89 31.74 -17.80
N GLY A 779 13.50 30.50 -17.52
CA GLY A 779 14.33 29.32 -17.75
C GLY A 779 14.71 29.09 -19.22
N VAL A 780 13.78 29.35 -20.16
CA VAL A 780 14.06 29.32 -21.60
C VAL A 780 15.15 30.34 -21.96
N GLY A 781 15.02 31.57 -21.45
CA GLY A 781 16.01 32.63 -21.65
C GLY A 781 17.38 32.29 -21.04
N ASP A 782 17.42 31.84 -19.78
CA ASP A 782 18.64 31.47 -19.07
C ASP A 782 19.38 30.30 -19.74
N ALA A 783 18.62 29.34 -20.28
CA ALA A 783 19.16 28.21 -21.03
C ALA A 783 19.66 28.59 -22.43
N GLY A 784 19.37 29.80 -22.92
CA GLY A 784 19.72 30.26 -24.27
C GLY A 784 18.87 29.63 -25.37
N ALA A 785 17.66 29.18 -25.05
CA ALA A 785 16.67 28.70 -26.01
C ALA A 785 15.71 29.81 -26.43
N ASP A 786 15.06 29.62 -27.58
CA ASP A 786 14.10 30.57 -28.15
C ASP A 786 12.66 30.27 -27.71
N ALA A 787 12.34 28.98 -27.54
CA ALA A 787 11.02 28.54 -27.12
C ALA A 787 11.01 27.18 -26.41
N LEU A 788 10.13 27.04 -25.44
CA LEU A 788 9.60 25.79 -24.91
C LEU A 788 8.23 25.53 -25.54
N ILE A 789 8.04 24.36 -26.14
CA ILE A 789 6.86 24.04 -26.94
C ILE A 789 6.21 22.77 -26.41
N TYR A 790 4.95 22.86 -26.01
CA TYR A 790 4.11 21.71 -25.70
C TYR A 790 3.23 21.37 -26.91
N LEU A 791 3.26 20.10 -27.32
CA LEU A 791 2.36 19.55 -28.31
C LEU A 791 1.36 18.63 -27.61
N VAL A 792 0.08 18.99 -27.65
CA VAL A 792 -0.99 18.30 -26.91
C VAL A 792 -1.94 17.64 -27.91
N PRO A 793 -2.17 16.31 -27.85
CA PRO A 793 -3.10 15.64 -28.74
C PRO A 793 -4.56 16.02 -28.40
N GLY A 794 -5.45 15.95 -29.39
CA GLY A 794 -6.90 16.14 -29.18
C GLY A 794 -7.56 14.89 -28.58
N ASP A 795 -8.79 15.02 -28.05
CA ASP A 795 -9.46 13.95 -27.28
C ASP A 795 -10.50 13.11 -28.07
N GLY A 796 -10.30 12.92 -29.38
CA GLY A 796 -11.16 12.05 -30.18
C GLY A 796 -12.53 12.63 -30.57
N GLY A 797 -12.87 13.86 -30.16
CA GLY A 797 -14.03 14.57 -30.72
C GLY A 797 -14.54 15.81 -30.00
N GLU A 798 -14.13 16.09 -28.76
CA GLU A 798 -14.63 17.25 -28.00
C GLU A 798 -13.73 18.48 -28.16
N ALA A 799 -12.41 18.30 -28.22
CA ALA A 799 -11.44 19.37 -28.38
C ALA A 799 -10.37 19.05 -29.44
N PRO A 800 -10.02 20.02 -30.32
CA PRO A 800 -8.87 19.86 -31.20
C PRO A 800 -7.60 19.75 -30.36
N GLY A 801 -6.55 19.10 -30.90
CA GLY A 801 -5.23 19.17 -30.28
C GLY A 801 -4.72 20.61 -30.21
N MET A 802 -3.66 20.85 -29.45
CA MET A 802 -3.20 22.21 -29.12
C MET A 802 -1.69 22.35 -29.15
N LEU A 803 -1.27 23.59 -29.42
CA LEU A 803 0.09 24.08 -29.28
C LEU A 803 0.14 25.08 -28.14
N LEU A 804 1.11 24.93 -27.25
CA LEU A 804 1.46 25.94 -26.27
C LEU A 804 2.94 26.28 -26.41
N VAL A 805 3.25 27.56 -26.56
CA VAL A 805 4.61 28.08 -26.73
C VAL A 805 4.92 29.07 -25.62
N VAL A 806 6.07 28.91 -24.99
CA VAL A 806 6.61 29.82 -23.98
C VAL A 806 8.02 30.21 -24.36
N GLY A 807 8.32 31.50 -24.47
CA GLY A 807 9.69 31.96 -24.65
C GLY A 807 9.84 33.47 -24.41
N PRO A 808 11.08 33.94 -24.21
CA PRO A 808 11.35 35.33 -23.82
C PRO A 808 10.98 36.34 -24.91
N GLU A 809 11.22 36.02 -26.18
CA GLU A 809 10.95 36.91 -27.32
C GLU A 809 9.62 36.58 -28.03
N VAL A 810 9.29 35.28 -28.13
CA VAL A 810 8.04 34.78 -28.74
C VAL A 810 6.82 34.98 -27.82
N GLY A 811 7.04 35.25 -26.54
CA GLY A 811 5.99 35.40 -25.54
C GLY A 811 5.31 34.08 -25.16
N ILE A 812 4.08 34.19 -24.68
CA ILE A 812 3.21 33.05 -24.34
C ILE A 812 2.11 32.98 -25.40
N GLY A 813 2.02 31.86 -26.10
CA GLY A 813 1.00 31.62 -27.13
C GLY A 813 0.33 30.27 -26.94
N VAL A 814 -1.00 30.24 -27.07
CA VAL A 814 -1.79 29.01 -27.15
C VAL A 814 -2.65 29.05 -28.40
N GLY A 815 -2.70 27.94 -29.14
CA GLY A 815 -3.51 27.85 -30.34
C GLY A 815 -4.00 26.43 -30.62
N PRO A 816 -5.22 26.27 -31.18
CA PRO A 816 -5.69 24.98 -31.62
C PRO A 816 -4.86 24.49 -32.82
N LEU A 817 -4.51 23.21 -32.80
CA LEU A 817 -3.89 22.46 -33.89
C LEU A 817 -4.78 21.25 -34.22
N PRO A 818 -5.80 21.42 -35.08
CA PRO A 818 -6.70 20.32 -35.47
C PRO A 818 -5.98 19.10 -36.07
N ILE A 819 -4.81 19.30 -36.67
CA ILE A 819 -3.98 18.21 -37.22
C ILE A 819 -3.47 17.22 -36.16
N LEU A 820 -3.45 17.63 -34.88
CA LEU A 820 -3.12 16.78 -33.73
C LEU A 820 -4.34 16.02 -33.18
N SER A 821 -5.50 16.11 -33.84
CA SER A 821 -6.65 15.27 -33.52
C SER A 821 -6.44 13.84 -34.01
N GLU A 822 -7.08 12.88 -33.34
CA GLU A 822 -7.02 11.46 -33.68
C GLU A 822 -7.41 11.18 -35.14
N GLN A 823 -8.42 11.90 -35.66
CA GLN A 823 -8.87 11.78 -37.05
C GLN A 823 -7.77 12.18 -38.07
N SER A 824 -6.83 13.03 -37.67
CA SER A 824 -5.76 13.56 -38.52
C SER A 824 -4.40 12.90 -38.25
N SER A 825 -4.27 12.05 -37.22
CA SER A 825 -3.04 11.35 -36.83
C SER A 825 -2.93 9.93 -37.41
N ALA A 826 -3.65 9.62 -38.50
CA ALA A 826 -3.58 8.30 -39.15
C ALA A 826 -2.15 7.81 -39.51
N PRO A 827 -1.19 8.67 -39.90
CA PRO A 827 0.21 8.26 -40.07
C PRO A 827 0.88 7.77 -38.78
N LEU A 828 0.54 8.36 -37.63
CA LEU A 828 1.02 7.90 -36.32
C LEU A 828 0.46 6.51 -36.00
N GLU A 829 -0.83 6.25 -36.25
CA GLU A 829 -1.41 4.91 -36.07
C GLU A 829 -0.70 3.87 -36.92
N ARG A 830 -0.55 4.14 -38.22
CA ARG A 830 0.14 3.21 -39.15
C ARG A 830 1.57 2.93 -38.74
N TYR A 831 2.29 3.95 -38.24
CA TYR A 831 3.63 3.76 -37.70
C TYR A 831 3.63 2.82 -36.49
N MET A 832 2.72 3.01 -35.53
CA MET A 832 2.63 2.11 -34.37
C MET A 832 2.25 0.68 -34.77
N ASP A 833 1.32 0.52 -35.70
CA ASP A 833 0.94 -0.79 -36.24
C ASP A 833 2.13 -1.48 -36.91
N ALA A 834 2.93 -0.72 -37.68
CA ALA A 834 4.13 -1.24 -38.32
C ALA A 834 5.24 -1.58 -37.32
N VAL A 835 5.40 -0.81 -36.24
CA VAL A 835 6.31 -1.14 -35.12
C VAL A 835 5.89 -2.45 -34.46
N ALA A 836 4.60 -2.63 -34.18
CA ALA A 836 4.08 -3.88 -33.60
C ALA A 836 4.33 -5.08 -34.53
N ALA A 837 4.02 -4.94 -35.83
CA ALA A 837 4.26 -5.99 -36.81
C ALA A 837 5.76 -6.34 -36.96
N ARG A 838 6.65 -5.33 -36.95
CA ARG A 838 8.11 -5.50 -36.99
C ARG A 838 8.64 -6.23 -35.75
N ALA A 839 8.05 -5.98 -34.57
CA ALA A 839 8.40 -6.67 -33.35
C ALA A 839 8.00 -8.15 -33.38
N GLU A 840 6.87 -8.50 -34.01
CA GLU A 840 6.42 -9.90 -34.15
C GLU A 840 7.19 -10.67 -35.23
N ALA A 841 7.59 -10.00 -36.32
CA ALA A 841 8.24 -10.60 -37.49
C ALA A 841 9.75 -10.28 -37.56
N HIS A 842 10.50 -10.59 -36.49
CA HIS A 842 11.94 -10.32 -36.42
C HIS A 842 12.72 -10.88 -37.62
N GLY A 843 13.41 -9.97 -38.34
CA GLY A 843 14.22 -10.32 -39.51
C GLY A 843 13.44 -10.45 -40.83
N ASP A 844 12.14 -10.15 -40.85
CA ASP A 844 11.36 -10.07 -42.09
C ASP A 844 11.61 -8.74 -42.82
N GLU A 845 12.26 -8.81 -44.00
CA GLU A 845 12.54 -7.66 -44.86
C GLU A 845 11.27 -6.87 -45.25
N ARG A 846 10.11 -7.53 -45.36
CA ARG A 846 8.85 -6.84 -45.69
C ARG A 846 8.33 -6.03 -44.52
N ALA A 847 8.44 -6.57 -43.30
CA ALA A 847 8.04 -5.86 -42.10
C ALA A 847 8.96 -4.65 -41.86
N GLU A 848 10.27 -4.81 -42.11
CA GLU A 848 11.24 -3.71 -42.06
C GLU A 848 10.92 -2.61 -43.08
N ALA A 849 10.65 -2.98 -44.34
CA ALA A 849 10.30 -2.04 -45.39
C ALA A 849 8.98 -1.30 -45.10
N ALA A 850 7.96 -2.00 -44.60
CA ALA A 850 6.68 -1.41 -44.22
C ALA A 850 6.84 -0.43 -43.04
N TRP A 851 7.67 -0.76 -42.06
CA TRP A 851 8.01 0.14 -40.95
C TRP A 851 8.73 1.40 -41.44
N GLU A 852 9.71 1.27 -42.33
CA GLU A 852 10.41 2.43 -42.90
C GLU A 852 9.49 3.33 -43.75
N GLU A 853 8.56 2.74 -44.50
CA GLU A 853 7.55 3.50 -45.24
C GLU A 853 6.64 4.28 -44.27
N ALA A 854 6.16 3.63 -43.21
CA ALA A 854 5.35 4.28 -42.18
C ALA A 854 6.13 5.37 -41.43
N LEU A 855 7.43 5.17 -41.16
CA LEU A 855 8.32 6.19 -40.58
C LEU A 855 8.44 7.40 -41.51
N SER A 856 8.60 7.17 -42.82
CA SER A 856 8.64 8.25 -43.82
C SER A 856 7.33 9.04 -43.84
N GLU A 857 6.17 8.37 -43.86
CA GLU A 857 4.86 9.02 -43.77
C GLU A 857 4.71 9.84 -42.48
N LEU A 858 5.16 9.30 -41.34
CA LEU A 858 5.15 9.97 -40.06
C LEU A 858 6.00 11.25 -40.08
N CYS A 859 7.18 11.22 -40.69
CA CYS A 859 8.04 12.39 -40.84
C CYS A 859 7.40 13.48 -41.70
N HIS A 860 6.70 13.13 -42.78
CA HIS A 860 5.96 14.12 -43.58
C HIS A 860 4.81 14.74 -42.79
N TRP A 861 4.05 13.92 -42.04
CA TRP A 861 2.97 14.41 -41.18
C TRP A 861 3.50 15.33 -40.08
N ALA A 862 4.63 14.97 -39.46
CA ALA A 862 5.27 15.79 -38.43
C ALA A 862 5.62 17.20 -38.93
N HIS A 863 6.02 17.35 -40.19
CA HIS A 863 6.26 18.66 -40.81
C HIS A 863 4.97 19.48 -40.94
N LEU A 864 3.85 18.86 -41.31
CA LEU A 864 2.55 19.55 -41.42
C LEU A 864 2.08 20.10 -40.06
N VAL A 865 2.47 19.46 -38.97
CA VAL A 865 2.27 19.99 -37.62
C VAL A 865 3.20 21.19 -37.39
N PHE A 866 4.50 21.00 -37.62
CA PHE A 866 5.53 21.98 -37.27
C PHE A 866 5.55 23.24 -38.12
N VAL A 867 4.97 23.24 -39.33
CA VAL A 867 4.89 24.46 -40.16
C VAL A 867 4.18 25.62 -39.44
N HIS A 868 3.19 25.31 -38.60
CA HIS A 868 2.48 26.31 -37.79
C HIS A 868 3.37 26.88 -36.68
N VAL A 869 4.24 26.05 -36.11
CA VAL A 869 5.24 26.45 -35.10
C VAL A 869 6.28 27.36 -35.73
N LEU A 870 6.85 26.95 -36.87
CA LEU A 870 7.88 27.70 -37.60
C LEU A 870 7.38 29.09 -38.02
N ALA A 871 6.16 29.17 -38.56
CA ALA A 871 5.56 30.45 -38.93
C ALA A 871 5.46 31.43 -37.74
N GLY A 872 5.16 30.91 -36.54
CA GLY A 872 5.17 31.68 -35.31
C GLY A 872 6.58 32.16 -34.94
N LEU A 873 7.58 31.27 -34.94
CA LEU A 873 8.95 31.61 -34.58
C LEU A 873 9.56 32.66 -35.53
N GLU A 874 9.37 32.52 -36.84
CA GLU A 874 9.92 33.44 -37.85
C GLU A 874 9.49 34.90 -37.65
N GLN A 875 8.26 35.11 -37.18
CA GLN A 875 7.68 36.43 -36.92
C GLN A 875 8.34 37.16 -35.74
N TYR A 876 8.80 36.42 -34.72
CA TYR A 876 9.26 37.00 -33.45
C TYR A 876 10.78 36.97 -33.25
N LEU A 877 11.52 36.21 -34.05
CA LEU A 877 12.99 36.22 -34.00
C LEU A 877 13.55 37.49 -34.67
N PRO A 878 14.42 38.28 -34.00
CA PRO A 878 14.96 39.54 -34.52
C PRO A 878 16.07 39.36 -35.57
N GLY A 879 16.28 40.36 -36.45
CA GLY A 879 17.40 40.45 -37.42
C GLY A 879 17.03 40.06 -38.87
N ASP A 880 17.95 40.28 -39.83
CA ASP A 880 17.80 39.75 -41.20
C ASP A 880 18.08 38.24 -41.21
N ALA A 881 17.33 37.46 -41.99
CA ALA A 881 17.44 35.99 -42.00
C ALA A 881 18.86 35.46 -42.30
N ALA A 882 19.71 36.26 -42.95
CA ALA A 882 21.10 35.92 -43.25
C ALA A 882 22.05 36.00 -42.04
N ASP A 883 21.69 36.80 -41.02
CA ASP A 883 22.53 37.05 -39.82
C ASP A 883 21.95 36.36 -38.56
N ARG A 884 20.85 35.61 -38.69
CA ARG A 884 20.19 34.93 -37.57
C ARG A 884 20.91 33.62 -37.22
N ARG A 885 21.23 33.44 -35.93
CA ARG A 885 21.62 32.13 -35.40
C ARG A 885 20.49 31.11 -35.59
N THR A 886 20.82 29.83 -35.74
CA THR A 886 19.82 28.75 -35.82
C THR A 886 18.93 28.77 -34.56
N PRO A 887 17.58 28.78 -34.71
CA PRO A 887 16.69 28.79 -33.56
C PRO A 887 16.77 27.48 -32.76
N ARG A 888 16.65 27.59 -31.44
CA ARG A 888 16.81 26.51 -30.47
C ARG A 888 15.50 26.33 -29.71
N VAL A 889 14.94 25.12 -29.75
CA VAL A 889 13.65 24.83 -29.13
C VAL A 889 13.73 23.64 -28.20
N VAL A 890 12.98 23.69 -27.11
CA VAL A 890 12.74 22.57 -26.21
C VAL A 890 11.34 22.04 -26.47
N LEU A 891 11.22 20.77 -26.83
CA LEU A 891 9.95 20.15 -27.19
C LEU A 891 9.45 19.22 -26.07
N VAL A 892 8.21 19.44 -25.65
CA VAL A 892 7.46 18.61 -24.71
C VAL A 892 6.28 17.99 -25.45
N PRO A 893 6.48 16.86 -26.14
CA PRO A 893 5.38 16.13 -26.76
C PRO A 893 4.58 15.38 -25.68
N CYS A 894 3.25 15.57 -25.67
CA CYS A 894 2.35 14.94 -24.69
C CYS A 894 1.69 13.68 -25.26
N GLY A 895 1.46 12.68 -24.40
CA GLY A 895 0.85 11.41 -24.78
C GLY A 895 1.59 10.73 -25.95
N ARG A 896 0.81 10.16 -26.86
CA ARG A 896 1.31 9.39 -28.01
C ARG A 896 2.19 10.18 -28.99
N LEU A 897 2.20 11.51 -28.89
CA LEU A 897 3.11 12.36 -29.67
C LEU A 897 4.58 12.21 -29.28
N GLY A 898 4.86 11.60 -28.12
CA GLY A 898 6.22 11.34 -27.63
C GLY A 898 7.07 10.50 -28.58
N ILE A 899 6.45 9.55 -29.30
CA ILE A 899 7.15 8.61 -30.19
C ILE A 899 7.61 9.26 -31.51
N VAL A 900 7.01 10.39 -31.91
CA VAL A 900 7.23 11.03 -33.21
C VAL A 900 8.62 11.66 -33.26
N PRO A 901 9.50 11.28 -34.21
CA PRO A 901 10.85 11.83 -34.32
C PRO A 901 10.79 13.24 -34.93
N TRP A 902 10.31 14.22 -34.16
CA TRP A 902 10.04 15.59 -34.61
C TRP A 902 11.24 16.27 -35.30
N HIS A 903 12.46 16.00 -34.85
CA HIS A 903 13.68 16.49 -35.49
C HIS A 903 13.90 15.95 -36.91
N ALA A 904 13.28 14.82 -37.27
CA ALA A 904 13.27 14.26 -38.61
C ALA A 904 11.99 14.60 -39.40
N ALA A 905 11.20 15.58 -38.95
CA ALA A 905 10.08 16.09 -39.73
C ALA A 905 10.57 16.54 -41.12
N ARG A 906 9.95 16.01 -42.18
CA ARG A 906 10.43 16.12 -43.55
C ARG A 906 9.71 17.21 -44.32
N PHE A 907 10.46 18.16 -44.85
CA PHE A 907 9.92 19.23 -45.68
C PHE A 907 9.47 18.73 -47.06
N PRO A 908 8.56 19.46 -47.74
CA PRO A 908 8.18 19.16 -49.11
C PRO A 908 9.36 19.34 -50.08
N GLU A 909 9.31 18.65 -51.21
CA GLU A 909 10.33 18.77 -52.26
C GLU A 909 10.56 20.24 -52.66
N ARG A 910 11.84 20.63 -52.78
CA ARG A 910 12.31 22.00 -53.11
C ARG A 910 12.22 23.03 -51.98
N ALA A 911 11.90 22.62 -50.76
CA ALA A 911 12.16 23.43 -49.58
C ALA A 911 13.67 23.70 -49.40
N PRO A 912 14.08 24.74 -48.65
CA PRO A 912 15.49 25.04 -48.41
C PRO A 912 16.21 23.98 -47.56
N PHE A 913 15.46 23.13 -46.87
CA PHE A 913 15.94 22.04 -46.02
C PHE A 913 15.14 20.78 -46.35
N ASP A 914 15.73 19.61 -46.15
CA ASP A 914 15.02 18.33 -46.28
C ASP A 914 14.37 17.92 -44.94
N TYR A 915 15.02 18.21 -43.82
CA TYR A 915 14.60 17.82 -42.46
C TYR A 915 14.64 18.97 -41.44
N LEU A 916 13.80 18.88 -40.41
CA LEU A 916 13.66 19.93 -39.38
C LEU A 916 14.94 20.18 -38.57
N CYS A 917 15.76 19.16 -38.34
CA CYS A 917 17.06 19.32 -37.69
C CYS A 917 18.03 20.23 -38.47
N GLU A 918 17.83 20.46 -39.76
CA GLU A 918 18.61 21.45 -40.52
C GLU A 918 18.17 22.87 -40.19
N ALA A 919 16.87 23.08 -39.96
CA ALA A 919 16.28 24.38 -39.68
C ALA A 919 16.38 24.79 -38.19
N LEU A 920 16.37 23.82 -37.27
CA LEU A 920 16.28 24.06 -35.82
C LEU A 920 17.28 23.19 -35.03
N VAL A 921 17.68 23.69 -33.86
CA VAL A 921 18.27 22.87 -32.79
C VAL A 921 17.15 22.43 -31.87
N ILE A 922 16.97 21.11 -31.69
CA ILE A 922 15.84 20.55 -30.93
C ILE A 922 16.36 19.70 -29.78
N SER A 923 15.96 20.06 -28.57
CA SER A 923 16.08 19.24 -27.36
C SER A 923 14.70 18.81 -26.89
N TYR A 924 14.60 17.62 -26.32
CA TYR A 924 13.36 17.09 -25.76
C TYR A 924 13.35 17.25 -24.24
N ALA A 925 12.14 17.31 -23.67
CA ALA A 925 11.95 17.25 -22.23
C ALA A 925 10.68 16.47 -21.82
N ALA A 926 10.78 15.75 -20.70
CA ALA A 926 9.66 15.08 -20.05
C ALA A 926 8.63 16.05 -19.48
N SER A 927 9.00 17.28 -19.12
CA SER A 927 8.07 18.36 -18.75
C SER A 927 8.82 19.69 -18.70
N GLY A 928 8.11 20.79 -18.52
CA GLY A 928 8.72 22.09 -18.21
C GLY A 928 9.51 22.05 -16.90
N GLY A 929 9.00 21.33 -15.88
CA GLY A 929 9.72 21.11 -14.63
C GLY A 929 11.05 20.36 -14.82
N GLU A 930 11.08 19.30 -15.64
CA GLU A 930 12.33 18.58 -15.97
C GLU A 930 13.29 19.44 -16.79
N PHE A 931 12.76 20.23 -17.74
CA PHE A 931 13.56 21.23 -18.45
C PHE A 931 14.23 22.21 -17.48
N LEU A 932 13.47 22.81 -16.55
CA LEU A 932 14.04 23.74 -15.57
C LEU A 932 15.10 23.09 -14.67
N ARG A 933 14.94 21.81 -14.32
CA ARG A 933 15.97 21.06 -13.57
C ARG A 933 17.28 20.97 -14.36
N THR A 934 17.22 20.64 -15.64
CA THR A 934 18.42 20.55 -16.49
C THR A 934 19.04 21.91 -16.79
N ALA A 935 18.22 22.96 -16.97
CA ALA A 935 18.67 24.33 -17.14
C ALA A 935 19.47 24.85 -15.93
N ARG A 936 19.10 24.45 -14.71
CA ARG A 936 19.77 24.88 -13.45
C ARG A 936 21.09 24.16 -13.16
N ARG A 937 21.33 22.99 -13.74
CA ARG A 937 22.58 22.23 -13.52
C ARG A 937 23.69 22.82 -14.36
N ALA A 938 24.84 23.14 -13.80
CA ALA A 938 26.04 23.54 -14.55
C ALA A 938 26.60 22.37 -15.40
N PRO A 939 27.26 22.65 -16.54
CA PRO A 939 27.80 21.61 -17.40
C PRO A 939 29.12 21.10 -16.85
N ARG A 940 29.32 19.78 -16.85
CA ARG A 940 30.64 19.18 -16.67
C ARG A 940 31.33 19.06 -18.03
N HIS A 941 32.58 19.48 -18.13
CA HIS A 941 33.32 19.34 -19.38
C HIS A 941 33.52 17.85 -19.70
N PRO A 942 33.08 17.31 -20.84
CA PRO A 942 33.02 15.86 -21.09
C PRO A 942 34.35 15.09 -20.96
N VAL A 943 35.48 15.78 -20.95
CA VAL A 943 36.83 15.21 -20.95
C VAL A 943 37.45 15.15 -19.55
N SER A 944 36.82 15.78 -18.55
CA SER A 944 37.38 15.90 -17.21
C SER A 944 37.46 14.56 -16.48
N ALA A 945 36.43 13.72 -16.63
CA ALA A 945 36.35 12.38 -16.06
C ALA A 945 35.40 11.51 -16.90
N PRO A 946 35.79 11.11 -18.12
CA PRO A 946 34.98 10.27 -18.99
C PRO A 946 35.02 8.80 -18.55
N ALA A 947 33.88 8.12 -18.61
CA ALA A 947 33.76 6.67 -18.52
C ALA A 947 33.12 6.11 -19.80
N LEU A 948 33.65 4.98 -20.29
CA LEU A 948 33.13 4.28 -21.45
C LEU A 948 32.81 2.84 -21.05
N VAL A 949 31.62 2.37 -21.39
CA VAL A 949 31.13 1.03 -21.10
C VAL A 949 30.85 0.33 -22.41
N ALA A 950 31.50 -0.81 -22.63
CA ALA A 950 31.22 -1.72 -23.75
C ALA A 950 30.37 -2.89 -23.26
N ASP A 951 29.64 -3.52 -24.19
CA ASP A 951 28.80 -4.70 -23.93
C ASP A 951 29.56 -5.77 -23.13
N PRO A 952 29.16 -6.02 -21.87
CA PRO A 952 29.86 -6.98 -21.02
C PRO A 952 29.63 -8.43 -21.43
N THR A 953 28.69 -8.69 -22.34
CA THR A 953 28.38 -10.04 -22.85
C THR A 953 29.18 -10.41 -24.10
N ILE A 954 29.89 -9.45 -24.71
CA ILE A 954 30.60 -9.59 -26.00
C ILE A 954 29.71 -10.19 -27.10
N THR A 955 28.42 -9.82 -27.10
CA THR A 955 27.48 -10.19 -28.17
C THR A 955 27.38 -9.09 -29.23
N LEU A 956 27.70 -7.84 -28.87
CA LEU A 956 27.78 -6.69 -29.77
C LEU A 956 29.22 -6.42 -30.22
N THR A 957 29.63 -7.02 -31.33
CA THR A 957 31.00 -6.86 -31.89
C THR A 957 31.36 -5.38 -32.10
N TYR A 958 30.41 -4.56 -32.56
CA TYR A 958 30.65 -3.14 -32.83
C TYR A 958 30.73 -2.28 -31.56
N ALA A 959 30.19 -2.73 -30.42
CA ALA A 959 30.28 -1.98 -29.17
C ALA A 959 31.74 -1.86 -28.68
N GLU A 960 32.54 -2.93 -28.80
CA GLU A 960 33.98 -2.87 -28.51
C GLU A 960 34.69 -1.91 -29.48
N LEU A 961 34.38 -1.98 -30.79
CA LEU A 961 34.99 -1.11 -31.79
C LEU A 961 34.67 0.37 -31.53
N GLU A 962 33.43 0.68 -31.23
CA GLU A 962 32.96 2.03 -30.89
C GLU A 962 33.70 2.56 -29.65
N VAL A 963 33.74 1.81 -28.54
CA VAL A 963 34.40 2.25 -27.31
C VAL A 963 35.91 2.45 -27.50
N LEU A 964 36.56 1.56 -28.25
CA LEU A 964 38.00 1.69 -28.54
C LEU A 964 38.29 2.88 -29.45
N GLU A 965 37.43 3.15 -30.44
CA GLU A 965 37.52 4.35 -31.29
C GLU A 965 37.44 5.61 -30.43
N LEU A 966 36.41 5.72 -29.58
CA LEU A 966 36.19 6.87 -28.73
C LEU A 966 37.35 7.10 -27.76
N ARG A 967 37.84 6.02 -27.12
CA ARG A 967 39.00 6.08 -26.24
C ARG A 967 40.24 6.59 -26.98
N ASN A 968 40.56 6.01 -28.14
CA ASN A 968 41.82 6.28 -28.82
C ASN A 968 41.82 7.67 -29.48
N ALA A 969 40.72 8.07 -30.11
CA ALA A 969 40.62 9.34 -30.81
C ALA A 969 40.37 10.53 -29.88
N PHE A 970 39.57 10.35 -28.81
CA PHE A 970 39.01 11.47 -28.06
C PHE A 970 39.26 11.41 -26.55
N TYR A 971 39.32 10.22 -25.95
CA TYR A 971 39.35 10.05 -24.49
C TYR A 971 40.42 9.03 -24.03
N PRO A 972 41.72 9.29 -24.26
CA PRO A 972 42.79 8.31 -23.95
C PRO A 972 42.88 7.97 -22.46
N GLY A 973 42.38 8.84 -21.58
CA GLY A 973 42.31 8.65 -20.12
C GLY A 973 40.95 8.17 -19.60
N ALA A 974 40.02 7.75 -20.47
CA ALA A 974 38.72 7.26 -20.02
C ALA A 974 38.84 6.00 -19.17
N ARG A 975 37.98 5.91 -18.16
CA ARG A 975 37.78 4.67 -17.39
C ARG A 975 36.94 3.72 -18.24
N LEU A 976 37.44 2.51 -18.46
CA LEU A 976 36.76 1.47 -19.23
C LEU A 976 36.02 0.50 -18.32
N TYR A 977 34.84 0.09 -18.76
CA TYR A 977 34.03 -0.95 -18.12
C TYR A 977 33.48 -1.88 -19.20
N GLY A 978 33.22 -3.13 -18.84
CA GLY A 978 32.74 -4.16 -19.77
C GLY A 978 33.75 -5.28 -19.96
N ASP A 979 33.57 -6.06 -21.01
CA ASP A 979 34.54 -7.07 -21.45
C ASP A 979 35.02 -6.72 -22.87
N PHE A 980 36.26 -7.06 -23.18
CA PHE A 980 36.95 -6.64 -24.41
C PHE A 980 37.78 -7.81 -24.92
N ALA A 981 37.61 -8.19 -26.18
CA ALA A 981 38.41 -9.24 -26.79
C ALA A 981 39.90 -8.84 -26.90
N THR A 982 40.18 -7.54 -26.96
CA THR A 982 41.52 -6.97 -27.09
C THR A 982 42.30 -6.88 -25.77
N PHE A 983 41.64 -6.95 -24.61
CA PHE A 983 42.30 -6.89 -23.30
C PHE A 983 42.29 -8.26 -22.59
N PRO A 984 43.23 -8.52 -21.67
CA PRO A 984 43.12 -9.68 -20.79
C PRO A 984 41.82 -9.64 -19.99
N ARG A 985 41.19 -10.79 -19.78
CA ARG A 985 40.03 -10.90 -18.87
C ARG A 985 40.37 -10.31 -17.50
N ASP A 986 39.40 -9.66 -16.89
CA ASP A 986 39.48 -9.01 -15.56
C ASP A 986 40.47 -7.82 -15.49
N SER A 987 41.01 -7.34 -16.62
CA SER A 987 41.89 -6.16 -16.64
C SER A 987 41.16 -4.83 -16.49
N VAL A 988 39.86 -4.84 -16.77
CA VAL A 988 38.93 -3.73 -16.56
C VAL A 988 37.74 -4.22 -15.72
N PRO A 989 37.07 -3.34 -14.95
CA PRO A 989 35.85 -3.72 -14.25
C PRO A 989 34.76 -4.19 -15.22
N THR A 990 33.98 -5.19 -14.82
CA THR A 990 33.02 -5.88 -15.70
C THR A 990 31.85 -4.99 -16.15
N GLY A 991 31.56 -3.88 -15.46
CA GLY A 991 30.45 -2.99 -15.81
C GLY A 991 29.09 -3.50 -15.31
N THR A 992 28.95 -3.73 -13.99
CA THR A 992 27.65 -4.10 -13.39
C THR A 992 26.75 -2.87 -13.18
N PRO A 993 25.43 -3.05 -12.97
CA PRO A 993 24.53 -1.95 -12.61
C PRO A 993 25.00 -1.12 -11.41
N GLU A 994 25.53 -1.74 -10.35
CA GLU A 994 26.03 -1.04 -9.16
C GLU A 994 27.25 -0.17 -9.49
N GLN A 995 28.12 -0.66 -10.37
CA GLN A 995 29.27 0.10 -10.84
C GLN A 995 28.80 1.31 -11.65
N LEU A 996 27.85 1.16 -12.56
CA LEU A 996 27.29 2.27 -13.33
C LEU A 996 26.55 3.28 -12.44
N LEU A 997 25.73 2.82 -11.48
CA LEU A 997 25.10 3.68 -10.50
C LEU A 997 26.12 4.46 -9.67
N SER A 998 27.24 3.82 -9.31
CA SER A 998 28.35 4.49 -8.63
C SER A 998 29.04 5.55 -9.50
N LEU A 999 29.12 5.36 -10.83
CA LEU A 999 29.64 6.39 -11.74
C LEU A 999 28.80 7.67 -11.70
N LEU A 1000 27.48 7.53 -11.60
CA LEU A 1000 26.53 8.64 -11.53
C LEU A 1000 26.60 9.38 -10.20
N ALA A 1001 26.97 8.69 -9.11
CA ALA A 1001 27.21 9.29 -7.81
C ALA A 1001 28.61 9.92 -7.65
N GLN A 1002 29.55 9.57 -8.52
CA GLN A 1002 30.91 10.11 -8.55
C GLN A 1002 31.00 11.35 -9.48
N ASP A 1003 32.13 12.07 -9.43
CA ASP A 1003 32.39 13.28 -10.23
C ASP A 1003 32.66 13.01 -11.73
N HIS A 1004 32.01 12.01 -12.33
CA HIS A 1004 32.16 11.74 -13.77
C HIS A 1004 31.53 12.86 -14.59
N SER A 1005 32.20 13.24 -15.68
CA SER A 1005 31.74 14.31 -16.55
C SER A 1005 30.90 13.81 -17.71
N MET A 1006 31.20 12.61 -18.18
CA MET A 1006 30.50 11.95 -19.29
C MET A 1006 30.57 10.44 -19.13
N VAL A 1007 29.44 9.75 -19.38
CA VAL A 1007 29.37 8.29 -19.43
C VAL A 1007 28.80 7.89 -20.77
N HIS A 1008 29.58 7.14 -21.54
CA HIS A 1008 29.16 6.54 -22.81
C HIS A 1008 28.87 5.05 -22.63
N LEU A 1009 27.70 4.61 -23.08
CA LEU A 1009 27.15 3.27 -22.88
C LEU A 1009 26.87 2.65 -24.24
N ALA A 1010 27.76 1.76 -24.70
CA ALA A 1010 27.57 0.93 -25.89
C ALA A 1010 27.15 -0.47 -25.45
N THR A 1011 25.86 -0.65 -25.18
CA THR A 1011 25.28 -1.88 -24.59
C THR A 1011 23.92 -2.18 -25.21
N HIS A 1012 23.34 -3.34 -24.93
CA HIS A 1012 21.93 -3.56 -25.27
C HIS A 1012 21.02 -2.67 -24.41
N GLY A 1013 19.99 -2.14 -25.04
CA GLY A 1013 18.87 -1.45 -24.40
C GLY A 1013 17.56 -2.06 -24.88
N MET A 1014 16.53 -1.99 -24.03
CA MET A 1014 15.21 -2.51 -24.34
C MET A 1014 14.14 -1.69 -23.64
N ALA A 1015 13.08 -1.34 -24.38
CA ALA A 1015 11.86 -0.83 -23.79
C ALA A 1015 11.00 -2.00 -23.27
N GLY A 1016 10.72 -2.02 -21.97
CA GLY A 1016 9.90 -3.04 -21.33
C GLY A 1016 8.42 -2.92 -21.73
N THR A 1017 7.62 -3.95 -21.46
CA THR A 1017 6.16 -3.86 -21.59
C THR A 1017 5.58 -2.87 -20.59
N ARG A 1018 6.20 -2.77 -19.41
CA ARG A 1018 6.02 -1.66 -18.48
C ARG A 1018 7.21 -0.69 -18.58
N PRO A 1019 6.99 0.64 -18.54
CA PRO A 1019 8.06 1.62 -18.62
C PRO A 1019 9.16 1.42 -17.57
N THR A 1020 8.78 1.03 -16.35
CA THR A 1020 9.65 0.74 -15.21
C THR A 1020 10.60 -0.44 -15.40
N GLU A 1021 10.25 -1.39 -16.26
CA GLU A 1021 11.07 -2.56 -16.60
C GLU A 1021 12.08 -2.29 -17.72
N SER A 1022 11.95 -1.16 -18.43
CA SER A 1022 12.90 -0.76 -19.47
C SER A 1022 14.31 -0.70 -18.89
N ALA A 1023 15.27 -1.30 -19.58
CA ALA A 1023 16.57 -1.59 -19.00
C ALA A 1023 17.73 -1.48 -19.98
N LEU A 1024 18.90 -1.15 -19.43
CA LEU A 1024 20.19 -1.45 -20.04
C LEU A 1024 20.65 -2.83 -19.55
N HIS A 1025 21.14 -3.66 -20.48
CA HIS A 1025 21.72 -4.95 -20.12
C HIS A 1025 23.22 -4.79 -19.86
N LEU A 1026 23.60 -5.08 -18.62
CA LEU A 1026 24.93 -4.95 -18.08
C LEU A 1026 25.39 -6.30 -17.49
N ALA A 1027 26.59 -6.33 -16.89
CA ALA A 1027 27.13 -7.54 -16.31
C ALA A 1027 26.34 -7.95 -15.05
N PRO A 1028 25.92 -9.22 -14.91
CA PRO A 1028 25.25 -9.69 -13.71
C PRO A 1028 26.19 -9.68 -12.49
N ALA A 1029 25.62 -9.43 -11.32
CA ALA A 1029 26.27 -9.61 -10.03
C ALA A 1029 26.19 -11.10 -9.65
N GLY A 1030 27.18 -11.89 -10.04
CA GLY A 1030 27.23 -13.33 -9.74
C GLY A 1030 26.49 -14.17 -10.78
N SER A 1031 25.73 -15.18 -10.34
CA SER A 1031 25.07 -16.15 -11.23
C SER A 1031 23.65 -15.78 -11.64
N ASP A 1032 23.10 -14.69 -11.12
CA ASP A 1032 21.75 -14.24 -11.42
C ASP A 1032 21.74 -13.29 -12.61
N GLU A 1033 21.25 -13.73 -13.76
CA GLU A 1033 21.21 -12.92 -15.00
C GLU A 1033 20.33 -11.67 -14.85
N GLU A 1034 19.27 -11.71 -14.03
CA GLU A 1034 18.38 -10.55 -13.83
C GLU A 1034 19.09 -9.40 -13.11
N SER A 1035 20.04 -9.72 -12.23
CA SER A 1035 20.85 -8.73 -11.51
C SER A 1035 21.68 -7.83 -12.46
N GLY A 1036 21.91 -8.28 -13.70
CA GLY A 1036 22.61 -7.53 -14.75
C GLY A 1036 21.76 -6.45 -15.42
N ARG A 1037 20.47 -6.35 -15.13
CA ARG A 1037 19.60 -5.31 -15.70
C ARG A 1037 19.65 -4.03 -14.86
N LEU A 1038 20.01 -2.91 -15.48
CA LEU A 1038 19.79 -1.58 -14.91
C LEU A 1038 18.46 -1.05 -15.42
N THR A 1039 17.40 -1.28 -14.65
CA THR A 1039 16.04 -0.84 -14.98
C THR A 1039 15.79 0.62 -14.62
N VAL A 1040 14.74 1.21 -15.20
CA VAL A 1040 14.21 2.53 -14.78
C VAL A 1040 13.90 2.55 -13.29
N THR A 1041 13.29 1.50 -12.74
CA THR A 1041 13.03 1.37 -11.29
C THR A 1041 14.31 1.53 -10.49
N ARG A 1042 15.39 0.80 -10.82
CA ARG A 1042 16.67 0.91 -10.13
C ARG A 1042 17.31 2.30 -10.25
N LEU A 1043 17.15 2.97 -11.40
CA LEU A 1043 17.63 4.34 -11.60
C LEU A 1043 16.86 5.36 -10.73
N LEU A 1044 15.55 5.17 -10.57
CA LEU A 1044 14.67 6.08 -9.83
C LEU A 1044 14.68 5.84 -8.32
N ASP A 1045 14.81 4.61 -7.88
CA ASP A 1045 14.72 4.24 -6.45
C ASP A 1045 16.05 4.25 -5.71
N ARG A 1046 17.16 4.53 -6.41
CA ARG A 1046 18.47 4.60 -5.77
C ARG A 1046 18.51 5.66 -4.64
N PRO A 1047 19.10 5.33 -3.48
CA PRO A 1047 19.48 6.32 -2.49
C PRO A 1047 20.56 7.25 -3.05
N GLN A 1048 20.45 8.56 -2.79
CA GLN A 1048 21.52 9.51 -3.10
C GLN A 1048 22.40 9.70 -1.85
N PRO A 1049 23.74 9.80 -1.99
CA PRO A 1049 24.59 10.18 -0.86
C PRO A 1049 24.12 11.50 -0.25
N ALA A 1050 24.05 11.56 1.08
CA ALA A 1050 23.54 12.73 1.80
C ALA A 1050 24.37 14.00 1.49
N GLY A 1051 23.67 15.10 1.20
CA GLY A 1051 24.27 16.42 0.98
C GLY A 1051 24.40 16.78 -0.50
N GLN A 1052 23.55 17.73 -0.91
CA GLN A 1052 23.55 18.50 -2.17
C GLN A 1052 22.89 17.82 -3.38
N ALA A 1053 21.72 18.33 -3.76
CA ALA A 1053 21.32 18.36 -5.16
C ALA A 1053 22.50 18.91 -5.97
N ALA A 1054 23.13 18.07 -6.79
CA ALA A 1054 24.35 18.44 -7.48
C ALA A 1054 24.10 19.70 -8.31
N ALA A 1055 24.88 20.74 -8.06
CA ALA A 1055 24.80 22.01 -8.78
C ALA A 1055 25.23 21.84 -10.25
N ASP A 1056 25.81 20.70 -10.60
CA ASP A 1056 26.23 20.29 -11.93
C ASP A 1056 25.71 18.87 -12.26
N GLY A 1057 25.82 18.45 -13.52
CA GLY A 1057 25.40 17.11 -13.93
C GLY A 1057 26.20 16.59 -15.13
N PRO A 1058 26.39 15.26 -15.24
CA PRO A 1058 27.10 14.65 -16.36
C PRO A 1058 26.27 14.63 -17.65
N LEU A 1059 26.97 14.42 -18.77
CA LEU A 1059 26.39 13.94 -20.03
C LEU A 1059 26.33 12.41 -20.02
N ILE A 1060 25.17 11.83 -20.31
CA ILE A 1060 25.02 10.38 -20.52
C ILE A 1060 24.75 10.13 -22.00
N VAL A 1061 25.51 9.25 -22.63
CA VAL A 1061 25.34 8.88 -24.04
C VAL A 1061 25.02 7.39 -24.09
N MET A 1062 23.82 7.04 -24.56
CA MET A 1062 23.39 5.66 -24.73
C MET A 1062 23.39 5.30 -26.21
N SER A 1063 24.48 4.68 -26.66
CA SER A 1063 24.54 3.92 -27.92
C SER A 1063 23.90 2.55 -27.69
N ALA A 1064 22.61 2.59 -27.36
CA ALA A 1064 21.80 1.44 -26.98
C ALA A 1064 20.38 1.63 -27.52
N CYS A 1065 19.79 0.55 -28.02
CA CYS A 1065 18.48 0.54 -28.67
C CYS A 1065 17.34 0.90 -27.69
N GLU A 1066 16.30 1.58 -28.19
CA GLU A 1066 15.00 1.77 -27.50
C GLU A 1066 15.11 2.41 -26.10
N THR A 1067 16.09 3.29 -25.89
CA THR A 1067 16.34 3.95 -24.59
C THR A 1067 15.49 5.22 -24.35
N ASP A 1068 14.93 5.83 -25.40
CA ASP A 1068 13.94 6.91 -25.35
C ASP A 1068 12.57 6.45 -25.87
N LEU A 1069 12.13 5.26 -25.43
CA LEU A 1069 10.84 4.69 -25.83
C LEU A 1069 10.09 4.16 -24.61
N SER A 1070 8.77 4.36 -24.62
CA SER A 1070 7.83 3.79 -23.67
C SER A 1070 6.80 3.01 -24.47
N ASN A 1071 6.77 1.69 -24.31
CA ASN A 1071 5.86 0.81 -25.05
C ASN A 1071 4.53 0.72 -24.31
N ARG A 1072 3.42 1.04 -24.99
CA ARG A 1072 2.02 0.88 -24.53
C ARG A 1072 1.73 1.48 -23.13
N ASP A 1073 1.24 2.73 -23.17
CA ASP A 1073 0.55 3.54 -22.13
C ASP A 1073 0.68 3.16 -20.65
N HIS A 1074 1.21 4.09 -19.83
CA HIS A 1074 0.80 4.40 -18.42
C HIS A 1074 1.46 5.71 -17.91
N ASP A 1075 2.69 6.02 -18.34
CA ASP A 1075 3.35 7.34 -18.21
C ASP A 1075 4.29 7.50 -19.42
N GLU A 1076 3.85 8.17 -20.48
CA GLU A 1076 4.61 8.30 -21.73
C GLU A 1076 5.93 9.07 -21.56
N ALA A 1077 6.06 9.81 -20.46
CA ALA A 1077 7.26 10.56 -20.14
C ALA A 1077 8.34 9.69 -19.50
N LEU A 1078 8.02 8.47 -19.07
CA LEU A 1078 8.91 7.58 -18.34
C LEU A 1078 9.70 6.68 -19.31
N THR A 1079 10.97 7.00 -19.51
CA THR A 1079 11.94 6.28 -20.36
C THR A 1079 13.28 6.16 -19.62
N LEU A 1080 14.24 5.39 -20.15
CA LEU A 1080 15.59 5.37 -19.59
C LEU A 1080 16.25 6.76 -19.65
N THR A 1081 16.12 7.47 -20.77
CA THR A 1081 16.65 8.83 -20.94
C THR A 1081 16.13 9.79 -19.89
N THR A 1082 14.82 9.83 -19.67
CA THR A 1082 14.19 10.74 -18.70
C THR A 1082 14.45 10.31 -17.26
N ALA A 1083 14.61 9.00 -16.99
CA ALA A 1083 15.06 8.49 -15.71
C ALA A 1083 16.51 8.90 -15.38
N PHE A 1084 17.42 8.94 -16.37
CA PHE A 1084 18.78 9.48 -16.16
C PHE A 1084 18.76 10.99 -15.90
N VAL A 1085 17.94 11.76 -16.63
CA VAL A 1085 17.74 13.20 -16.39
C VAL A 1085 17.21 13.45 -14.97
N SER A 1086 16.13 12.78 -14.58
CA SER A 1086 15.60 12.83 -13.21
C SER A 1086 16.62 12.33 -12.18
N GLY A 1087 17.47 11.38 -12.59
CA GLY A 1087 18.63 10.85 -11.89
C GLY A 1087 19.72 11.87 -11.55
N GLY A 1088 19.81 13.00 -12.25
CA GLY A 1088 20.88 13.99 -12.06
C GLY A 1088 21.68 14.32 -13.32
N ALA A 1089 21.51 13.57 -14.42
CA ALA A 1089 22.17 13.88 -15.67
C ALA A 1089 21.70 15.24 -16.22
N ARG A 1090 22.62 16.09 -16.67
CA ARG A 1090 22.25 17.36 -17.29
C ARG A 1090 21.74 17.16 -18.71
N ASP A 1091 22.38 16.26 -19.44
CA ASP A 1091 22.14 15.97 -20.84
C ASP A 1091 22.17 14.45 -21.04
N VAL A 1092 21.24 13.95 -21.85
CA VAL A 1092 21.19 12.53 -22.21
C VAL A 1092 20.95 12.39 -23.71
N VAL A 1093 21.76 11.56 -24.37
CA VAL A 1093 21.51 11.10 -25.74
C VAL A 1093 21.03 9.66 -25.66
N GLY A 1094 19.91 9.35 -26.31
CA GLY A 1094 19.34 8.00 -26.37
C GLY A 1094 18.68 7.75 -27.73
N SER A 1095 18.16 6.54 -27.93
CA SER A 1095 17.58 6.10 -29.21
C SER A 1095 16.14 5.61 -29.07
N ARG A 1096 15.33 5.75 -30.12
CA ARG A 1096 13.90 5.38 -30.11
C ARG A 1096 13.60 4.03 -30.72
N TRP A 1097 14.52 3.46 -31.47
CA TRP A 1097 14.38 2.14 -32.09
C TRP A 1097 15.75 1.50 -32.26
N ARG A 1098 15.75 0.23 -32.67
CA ARG A 1098 16.98 -0.50 -33.01
C ARG A 1098 17.58 0.04 -34.30
N VAL A 1099 18.84 0.45 -34.22
CA VAL A 1099 19.63 0.96 -35.35
C VAL A 1099 20.73 -0.06 -35.69
N GLU A 1100 21.11 -0.15 -36.95
CA GLU A 1100 22.24 -0.97 -37.38
C GLU A 1100 23.54 -0.52 -36.66
N ASP A 1101 24.22 -1.46 -36.00
CA ASP A 1101 25.34 -1.16 -35.11
C ASP A 1101 26.49 -0.36 -35.78
N SER A 1102 26.80 -0.65 -37.06
CA SER A 1102 27.87 0.02 -37.80
C SER A 1102 27.57 1.50 -38.05
N ALA A 1103 26.32 1.82 -38.42
CA ALA A 1103 25.85 3.18 -38.64
C ALA A 1103 25.78 3.96 -37.32
N SER A 1104 25.32 3.33 -36.23
CA SER A 1104 25.31 3.90 -34.89
C SER A 1104 26.73 4.26 -34.42
N SER A 1105 27.68 3.34 -34.59
CA SER A 1105 29.08 3.55 -34.20
C SER A 1105 29.71 4.73 -34.92
N LEU A 1106 29.44 4.85 -36.23
CA LEU A 1106 29.92 5.95 -37.06
C LEU A 1106 29.31 7.28 -36.61
N LEU A 1107 27.99 7.33 -36.37
CA LEU A 1107 27.30 8.51 -35.87
C LEU A 1107 27.85 8.93 -34.50
N MET A 1108 28.12 7.99 -33.59
CA MET A 1108 28.71 8.26 -32.27
C MET A 1108 30.15 8.79 -32.37
N ALA A 1109 30.97 8.24 -33.27
CA ALA A 1109 32.32 8.75 -33.49
C ALA A 1109 32.30 10.22 -33.97
N VAL A 1110 31.42 10.56 -34.92
CA VAL A 1110 31.24 11.92 -35.43
C VAL A 1110 30.64 12.85 -34.35
N PHE A 1111 29.68 12.36 -33.58
CA PHE A 1111 29.13 13.07 -32.43
C PHE A 1111 30.22 13.47 -31.43
N HIS A 1112 31.06 12.52 -31.01
CA HIS A 1112 32.14 12.79 -30.07
C HIS A 1112 33.26 13.67 -30.66
N HIS A 1113 33.49 13.61 -31.97
CA HIS A 1113 34.36 14.57 -32.66
C HIS A 1113 33.88 16.01 -32.43
N HIS A 1114 32.60 16.28 -32.67
CA HIS A 1114 32.01 17.61 -32.48
C HIS A 1114 31.93 18.02 -31.00
N LEU A 1115 31.64 17.07 -30.10
CA LEU A 1115 31.68 17.33 -28.66
C LEU A 1115 33.09 17.73 -28.19
N ARG A 1116 34.14 17.08 -28.73
CA ARG A 1116 35.54 17.43 -28.47
C ARG A 1116 35.95 18.76 -29.10
N ALA A 1117 35.31 19.17 -30.19
CA ALA A 1117 35.48 20.48 -30.80
C ALA A 1117 34.83 21.61 -29.98
N GLY A 1118 34.13 21.29 -28.88
CA GLY A 1118 33.56 22.26 -27.95
C GLY A 1118 32.10 22.61 -28.24
N LEU A 1119 31.44 21.89 -29.15
CA LEU A 1119 29.99 22.01 -29.33
C LEU A 1119 29.25 21.48 -28.10
N SER A 1120 28.06 22.04 -27.84
CA SER A 1120 27.19 21.48 -26.81
C SER A 1120 26.67 20.10 -27.22
N PRO A 1121 26.18 19.25 -26.30
CA PRO A 1121 25.69 17.91 -26.65
C PRO A 1121 24.62 17.91 -27.74
N VAL A 1122 23.64 18.82 -27.68
CA VAL A 1122 22.60 18.91 -28.73
C VAL A 1122 23.17 19.37 -30.07
N ASP A 1123 24.13 20.31 -30.08
CA ASP A 1123 24.75 20.78 -31.32
C ASP A 1123 25.65 19.71 -31.94
N ALA A 1124 26.35 18.94 -31.11
CA ALA A 1124 27.18 17.82 -31.55
C ALA A 1124 26.33 16.70 -32.16
N LEU A 1125 25.16 16.39 -31.57
CA LEU A 1125 24.24 15.40 -32.13
C LEU A 1125 23.68 15.87 -33.45
N ARG A 1126 23.22 17.13 -33.51
CA ARG A 1126 22.75 17.75 -34.75
C ARG A 1126 23.83 17.70 -35.83
N ALA A 1127 25.07 18.09 -35.51
CA ALA A 1127 26.17 18.07 -36.48
C ALA A 1127 26.45 16.66 -37.02
N ALA A 1128 26.39 15.63 -36.18
CA ALA A 1128 26.50 14.24 -36.62
C ALA A 1128 25.32 13.80 -37.52
N GLN A 1129 24.09 14.22 -37.21
CA GLN A 1129 22.92 13.96 -38.05
C GLN A 1129 23.03 14.66 -39.43
N LEU A 1130 23.49 15.91 -39.46
CA LEU A 1130 23.75 16.64 -40.71
C LEU A 1130 24.84 15.96 -41.54
N TRP A 1131 25.89 15.45 -40.89
CA TRP A 1131 26.92 14.68 -41.57
C TRP A 1131 26.37 13.39 -42.20
N MET A 1132 25.44 12.70 -41.53
CA MET A 1132 24.77 11.52 -42.09
C MET A 1132 23.87 11.85 -43.28
N LEU A 1133 23.26 13.04 -43.27
CA LEU A 1133 22.42 13.53 -44.37
C LEU A 1133 23.23 13.95 -45.60
N ASP A 1134 24.45 14.48 -45.42
CA ASP A 1134 25.29 15.01 -46.50
C ASP A 1134 25.78 13.91 -47.45
N PRO A 1135 25.28 13.82 -48.70
CA PRO A 1135 25.70 12.79 -49.66
C PRO A 1135 27.19 12.90 -50.05
N ASP A 1136 27.79 14.08 -49.89
CA ASP A 1136 29.19 14.37 -50.22
C ASP A 1136 30.13 14.28 -49.00
N ARG A 1137 29.60 13.89 -47.83
CA ARG A 1137 30.30 13.77 -46.53
C ARG A 1137 31.73 13.25 -46.63
N GLU A 1138 32.65 13.94 -45.97
CA GLU A 1138 34.05 13.55 -45.86
C GLU A 1138 34.37 12.97 -44.48
N ASP A 1139 35.48 12.23 -44.38
CA ASP A 1139 36.00 11.78 -43.09
C ASP A 1139 36.39 13.02 -42.25
N PRO A 1140 35.85 13.18 -41.02
CA PRO A 1140 36.21 14.28 -40.12
C PRO A 1140 37.68 14.23 -39.65
N GLY A 1141 38.47 13.23 -40.08
CA GLY A 1141 39.90 13.10 -39.84
C GLY A 1141 40.24 12.41 -38.52
N CYS A 1142 39.23 11.92 -37.80
CA CYS A 1142 39.37 11.23 -36.53
C CYS A 1142 39.05 9.73 -36.61
N LEU A 1143 38.57 9.23 -37.75
CA LEU A 1143 38.10 7.85 -37.90
C LEU A 1143 39.24 6.86 -38.14
N SER A 1144 39.21 5.73 -37.44
CA SER A 1144 40.09 4.59 -37.72
C SER A 1144 39.80 3.95 -39.09
N GLU A 1145 40.70 3.07 -39.53
CA GLU A 1145 40.59 2.38 -40.82
C GLU A 1145 39.32 1.54 -40.94
N GLN A 1146 38.82 1.00 -39.82
CA GLN A 1146 37.60 0.20 -39.78
C GLN A 1146 36.35 1.02 -40.15
N PHE A 1147 36.25 2.27 -39.69
CA PHE A 1147 35.11 3.15 -39.97
C PHE A 1147 35.24 3.93 -41.28
N ARG A 1148 36.47 4.16 -41.75
CA ARG A 1148 36.73 4.90 -43.01
C ARG A 1148 36.07 4.30 -44.24
N GLY A 1149 35.93 2.97 -44.28
CA GLY A 1149 35.25 2.26 -45.37
C GLY A 1149 33.75 2.60 -45.48
N ASP A 1150 33.13 2.91 -44.35
CA ASP A 1150 31.68 3.11 -44.26
C ASP A 1150 31.24 4.57 -44.47
N VAL A 1151 32.18 5.53 -44.44
CA VAL A 1151 31.89 6.97 -44.66
C VAL A 1151 31.10 7.24 -45.95
N ARG A 1152 31.40 6.49 -47.02
CA ARG A 1152 30.79 6.68 -48.35
C ARG A 1152 29.56 5.79 -48.59
N ARG A 1153 29.03 5.12 -47.56
CA ARG A 1153 27.78 4.36 -47.64
C ARG A 1153 26.62 5.29 -48.07
N PRO A 1154 25.92 5.03 -49.17
CA PRO A 1154 24.87 5.94 -49.67
C PRO A 1154 23.60 5.92 -48.81
N ASP A 1155 23.40 4.88 -48.02
CA ASP A 1155 22.20 4.65 -47.21
C ASP A 1155 22.20 5.40 -45.88
N LEU A 1156 23.33 6.01 -45.44
CA LEU A 1156 23.43 6.74 -44.17
C LEU A 1156 22.46 7.92 -44.05
N CYS A 1157 21.97 8.48 -45.18
CA CYS A 1157 20.97 9.56 -45.15
C CYS A 1157 19.57 9.08 -44.78
N ARG A 1158 19.31 7.77 -44.74
CA ARG A 1158 18.00 7.20 -44.38
C ARG A 1158 17.66 7.53 -42.92
N PRO A 1159 16.47 8.10 -42.64
CA PRO A 1159 16.04 8.42 -41.27
C PRO A 1159 16.14 7.25 -40.29
N ALA A 1160 15.93 6.02 -40.75
CA ALA A 1160 16.07 4.81 -39.94
C ALA A 1160 17.43 4.69 -39.24
N LEU A 1161 18.50 5.28 -39.77
CA LEU A 1161 19.88 5.16 -39.26
C LEU A 1161 20.33 6.31 -38.34
N TRP A 1162 19.70 7.48 -38.40
CA TRP A 1162 20.13 8.66 -37.65
C TRP A 1162 19.02 9.32 -36.81
N ALA A 1163 17.76 9.23 -37.24
CA ALA A 1163 16.63 9.86 -36.57
C ALA A 1163 16.17 9.12 -35.31
N ALA A 1164 16.77 7.96 -35.05
CA ALA A 1164 16.54 7.24 -33.80
C ALA A 1164 17.06 8.05 -32.61
N PHE A 1165 18.19 8.73 -32.80
CA PHE A 1165 18.92 9.40 -31.74
C PHE A 1165 18.34 10.77 -31.44
N ILE A 1166 18.06 11.00 -30.16
CA ILE A 1166 17.49 12.24 -29.64
C ILE A 1166 18.31 12.74 -28.46
N HIS A 1167 18.22 14.05 -28.20
CA HIS A 1167 18.80 14.69 -27.02
C HIS A 1167 17.69 15.10 -26.05
N GLN A 1168 17.81 14.68 -24.78
CA GLN A 1168 17.00 15.11 -23.65
C GLN A 1168 17.85 15.95 -22.71
N GLY A 1169 17.39 17.15 -22.35
CA GLY A 1169 18.07 18.00 -21.36
C GLY A 1169 18.34 19.42 -21.84
N HIS A 1170 19.48 19.99 -21.43
CA HIS A 1170 19.75 21.41 -21.63
C HIS A 1170 19.95 21.74 -23.14
N PRO A 1171 19.25 22.73 -23.71
CA PRO A 1171 19.27 23.03 -25.14
C PRO A 1171 20.59 23.63 -25.68
N GLY A 1172 21.67 23.62 -24.90
CA GLY A 1172 22.93 24.32 -25.17
C GLY A 1172 22.78 25.85 -25.26
N GLN A 1173 23.88 26.59 -25.06
CA GLN A 1173 23.88 28.04 -25.30
C GLN A 1173 24.24 28.31 -26.76
N GLY A 1174 23.44 29.16 -27.42
CA GLY A 1174 23.77 29.67 -28.75
C GLY A 1174 25.03 30.53 -28.71
N LYS A 1175 26.20 29.93 -28.85
CA LYS A 1175 27.39 30.66 -29.29
C LYS A 1175 27.29 30.84 -30.79
N GLU A 1176 27.69 32.01 -31.28
CA GLU A 1176 27.76 32.38 -32.70
C GLU A 1176 28.33 31.21 -33.53
N THR A 1177 27.44 30.40 -34.11
CA THR A 1177 27.78 29.62 -35.30
C THR A 1177 27.87 30.65 -36.42
N VAL A 1178 29.11 31.10 -36.65
CA VAL A 1178 29.52 31.90 -37.80
C VAL A 1178 29.32 31.11 -39.09
#